data_AF-A0A5N6TKC7-F1
#
_entry.id   AF-A0A5N6TKC7-F1
#
_cell.length_a   1.000
_cell.length_b   1.000
_cell.length_c   1.000
_cell.angle_alpha   90.00
_cell.angle_beta   90.00
_cell.angle_gamma   90.00
#
_symmetry.space_group_name_H-M   'P 1'
#
loop_
_entity.id
_entity.type
_entity.pdbx_description
1 polymer ?
#
loop_
_entity_poly.entity_id
_entity_poly.type
_entity_poly.pdbx_seq_one_letter_code
_entity_poly.pdbx_strand_id
1 'polypeptide(L)'
;MSSNKIWLRAETKPAEARSALTPTTAKALIDAGYDVTVERSVQRIFDAPLVEEGSWVKDAPKDAYVLGLKELPEDDFPLEHVHITFAHCYKKQGGWEKVLSRWPRGNGLLLDLEFLQDDAGRRVAAFGWSAGYAGSALAVKNWAWQLTHPEDGPLPGEVPYANQDLLIKSVKESLEAGKKQSGRSPKVLVIGALGRCGSGAVQLAKDVGIPESDIYRWDLEETKKGGPFKEIVEDADIFINCIYLSSPIPPFVNVESLSSPNRRLSVICDVSADTTNPHNPIPVYDITTTFDKPTVPVTLPAGTQGPRLSVISIDHLPSLLPRESSEQFSEALLPSLLQLKDRQNARVWTQAEDLFKEKLMQEKSTTVAAYAAGASLAAVALFYVFGPNYTIDGDDSYDSNRKKSIVGLSNPANDCFINSVLQALAGLGDLRVYLIRELHRRQLDGPEIYNALPDIQELPRGANPDKLRELQQATITRALKEMLDRLNERPIYKKTISARPFIQALEFAYRTRISRNQQDAQEFLQIVAERLCDEYHAGVKARKRLQSPVAPPTGPGPQMTTDATLEKNPTEIEVRIDNGTENGLPAIIDTKLKEIDDEYGFPFEGMLESQIVCQTCHYQYKPNQTSFVNLTLQVPQKSSTTLNACFDGLLKTEYIDDFKCDRCRLQHALDVKMRELSQSRATGDQKILETEIQRIRNALTTDPEGSLEGVTLPPAESVPKRKIARHMRITVFPKIIAIHLSRSIFDRSSSSKNAAKVAFPERLPLGGILNQKWFKLLAIVCHKGSHNSGHYESFRRNHLYPPFSTPSAFSSYAQSRAPSENPSQLPSPRLGARSSDVEPPALSISTSTSSQSPSSPSSPAPSRPSSIKKSSPSQLNPPASPAPRPSTSSSSRMSFQSSRTKSKQNLSPTSDPQSPGTPDGGRWSKSSSRPSFMSDRTAPGSSAETSKGSSSRLRRRRKANDRWWRISDEKVKECKTSDVLGMQKEVYLMFYEMEKPDSSSP
;
A
#
# COMPACT_ATOMS: atom_id res chain seq x y z
N MET A 1 -27.89 19.74 21.47
CA MET A 1 -29.26 19.65 22.03
C MET A 1 -29.80 18.25 21.80
N SER A 2 -30.58 17.72 22.72
CA SER A 2 -31.37 16.51 22.51
C SER A 2 -32.83 16.87 22.25
N SER A 3 -33.47 16.15 21.33
CA SER A 3 -34.91 16.22 21.09
C SER A 3 -35.59 14.91 21.47
N ASN A 4 -36.91 14.94 21.62
CA ASN A 4 -37.78 13.77 21.70
C ASN A 4 -38.56 13.50 20.40
N LYS A 5 -38.34 14.28 19.32
CA LYS A 5 -39.05 14.10 18.04
C LYS A 5 -38.32 13.16 17.10
N ILE A 6 -39.04 12.19 16.53
CA ILE A 6 -38.57 11.24 15.52
C ILE A 6 -39.52 11.31 14.33
N TRP A 7 -38.99 11.46 13.13
CA TRP A 7 -39.76 11.53 11.88
C TRP A 7 -39.38 10.34 10.99
N LEU A 8 -40.25 9.35 10.89
CA LEU A 8 -40.08 8.20 10.01
C LEU A 8 -40.46 8.60 8.57
N ARG A 9 -39.44 8.86 7.75
CA ARG A 9 -39.65 9.19 6.33
C ARG A 9 -40.20 7.99 5.53
N ALA A 10 -40.74 8.26 4.35
CA ALA A 10 -40.93 7.23 3.33
C ALA A 10 -39.58 6.73 2.80
N GLU A 11 -39.51 5.46 2.39
CA GLU A 11 -38.42 4.95 1.57
C GLU A 11 -38.74 5.21 0.09
N THR A 12 -37.76 5.76 -0.64
CA THR A 12 -37.87 6.12 -2.05
C THR A 12 -37.10 5.17 -2.97
N LYS A 13 -36.31 4.23 -2.40
CA LYS A 13 -35.57 3.24 -3.17
C LYS A 13 -36.55 2.19 -3.72
N PRO A 14 -36.58 1.91 -5.04
CA PRO A 14 -37.50 0.93 -5.61
C PRO A 14 -37.42 -0.43 -4.91
N ALA A 15 -38.59 -1.04 -4.69
CA ALA A 15 -38.79 -2.31 -3.98
C ALA A 15 -38.32 -2.36 -2.51
N GLU A 16 -37.92 -1.24 -1.89
CA GLU A 16 -37.60 -1.19 -0.46
C GLU A 16 -38.87 -1.11 0.41
N ALA A 17 -39.52 -2.26 0.61
CA ALA A 17 -40.75 -2.36 1.38
C ALA A 17 -40.56 -2.41 2.92
N ARG A 18 -39.31 -2.46 3.40
CA ARG A 18 -38.98 -2.47 4.84
C ARG A 18 -39.15 -1.10 5.49
N SER A 19 -39.09 -1.05 6.82
CA SER A 19 -39.22 0.16 7.61
C SER A 19 -38.27 0.19 8.81
N ALA A 20 -37.80 1.38 9.20
CA ALA A 20 -36.88 1.55 10.34
C ALA A 20 -37.59 1.51 11.70
N LEU A 21 -38.87 1.93 11.72
CA LEU A 21 -39.82 1.66 12.79
C LEU A 21 -40.94 0.78 12.27
N THR A 22 -41.42 -0.13 13.11
CA THR A 22 -42.68 -0.86 12.90
C THR A 22 -43.75 -0.25 13.81
N PRO A 23 -45.05 -0.57 13.63
CA PRO A 23 -46.09 -0.13 14.57
C PRO A 23 -45.77 -0.53 16.02
N THR A 24 -45.15 -1.70 16.21
CA THR A 24 -44.68 -2.22 17.49
C THR A 24 -43.66 -1.29 18.17
N THR A 25 -42.59 -0.92 17.46
CA THR A 25 -41.50 -0.12 18.03
C THR A 25 -41.79 1.38 18.04
N ALA A 26 -42.57 1.88 17.07
CA ALA A 26 -43.11 3.23 17.09
C ALA A 26 -43.98 3.44 18.33
N LYS A 27 -44.87 2.48 18.67
CA LYS A 27 -45.64 2.52 19.90
C LYS A 27 -44.72 2.53 21.14
N ALA A 28 -43.72 1.65 21.20
CA ALA A 28 -42.80 1.60 22.35
C ALA A 28 -42.03 2.93 22.55
N LEU A 29 -41.74 3.68 21.49
CA LEU A 29 -41.17 5.02 21.56
C LEU A 29 -42.20 6.06 22.05
N ILE A 30 -43.44 6.02 21.56
CA ILE A 30 -44.54 6.89 22.02
C ILE A 30 -44.84 6.66 23.52
N ASP A 31 -44.92 5.40 23.95
CA ASP A 31 -45.10 5.01 25.36
C ASP A 31 -43.92 5.47 26.24
N ALA A 32 -42.70 5.55 25.66
CA ALA A 32 -41.52 6.16 26.29
C ALA A 32 -41.47 7.71 26.15
N GLY A 33 -42.56 8.34 25.69
CA GLY A 33 -42.71 9.79 25.55
C GLY A 33 -41.90 10.44 24.44
N TYR A 34 -41.62 9.72 23.36
CA TYR A 34 -41.15 10.31 22.10
C TYR A 34 -42.34 10.78 21.26
N ASP A 35 -42.14 11.85 20.51
CA ASP A 35 -43.06 12.36 19.50
C ASP A 35 -42.69 11.71 18.16
N VAL A 36 -43.54 10.81 17.64
CA VAL A 36 -43.23 9.98 16.48
C VAL A 36 -44.17 10.30 15.33
N THR A 37 -43.66 11.05 14.36
CA THR A 37 -44.36 11.33 13.10
C THR A 37 -44.01 10.27 12.05
N VAL A 38 -45.01 9.85 11.27
CA VAL A 38 -44.84 8.82 10.22
C VAL A 38 -45.42 9.31 8.91
N GLU A 39 -44.57 9.34 7.87
CA GLU A 39 -45.01 9.65 6.50
C GLU A 39 -45.80 8.50 5.89
N ARG A 40 -46.84 8.85 5.13
CA ARG A 40 -47.44 7.99 4.11
C ARG A 40 -46.34 7.44 3.19
N SER A 41 -46.45 6.18 2.78
CA SER A 41 -45.58 5.57 1.79
C SER A 41 -46.33 4.46 1.06
N VAL A 42 -46.32 4.48 -0.28
CA VAL A 42 -47.02 3.48 -1.10
C VAL A 42 -46.32 2.12 -1.17
N GLN A 43 -45.05 2.03 -0.76
CA GLN A 43 -44.24 0.81 -0.84
C GLN A 43 -44.00 0.10 0.51
N ARG A 44 -44.25 0.77 1.64
CA ARG A 44 -43.97 0.22 2.99
C ARG A 44 -44.95 -0.92 3.32
N ILE A 45 -44.44 -2.04 3.83
CA ILE A 45 -45.25 -3.24 4.22
C ILE A 45 -46.17 -3.05 5.44
N PHE A 46 -46.12 -1.87 6.08
CA PHE A 46 -46.97 -1.48 7.20
C PHE A 46 -47.80 -0.27 6.80
N ASP A 47 -49.12 -0.39 6.91
CA ASP A 47 -50.03 0.74 6.80
C ASP A 47 -49.94 1.58 8.09
N ALA A 48 -49.56 2.85 7.93
CA ALA A 48 -49.44 3.85 8.99
C ALA A 48 -49.27 5.25 8.36
N PRO A 49 -50.29 6.13 8.41
CA PRO A 49 -50.17 7.53 7.98
C PRO A 49 -50.40 8.53 9.14
N LEU A 50 -49.53 9.53 9.26
CA LEU A 50 -49.78 10.75 10.05
C LEU A 50 -49.51 12.05 9.27
N VAL A 51 -48.60 12.02 8.30
CA VAL A 51 -48.29 13.15 7.38
C VAL A 51 -48.05 12.65 5.95
N GLU A 52 -47.99 13.55 4.98
CA GLU A 52 -47.79 13.21 3.57
C GLU A 52 -46.36 12.77 3.23
N GLU A 53 -46.21 12.08 2.10
CA GLU A 53 -44.95 11.49 1.64
C GLU A 53 -43.90 12.57 1.29
N GLY A 54 -42.69 12.45 1.85
CA GLY A 54 -41.60 13.41 1.63
C GLY A 54 -41.75 14.76 2.36
N SER A 55 -42.75 14.91 3.22
CA SER A 55 -42.99 16.13 4.03
C SER A 55 -41.82 16.50 4.95
N TRP A 56 -40.95 15.54 5.33
CA TRP A 56 -39.77 15.77 6.17
C TRP A 56 -38.85 16.88 5.68
N VAL A 57 -38.80 17.14 4.36
CA VAL A 57 -37.94 18.17 3.76
C VAL A 57 -38.41 19.60 4.13
N LYS A 58 -39.71 19.79 4.42
CA LYS A 58 -40.33 21.11 4.62
C LYS A 58 -40.97 21.27 6.00
N ASP A 59 -41.61 20.21 6.48
CA ASP A 59 -42.55 20.25 7.60
C ASP A 59 -41.98 19.63 8.89
N ALA A 60 -40.91 18.83 8.80
CA ALA A 60 -40.24 18.30 9.99
C ALA A 60 -39.51 19.40 10.78
N PRO A 61 -39.78 19.54 12.10
CA PRO A 61 -39.06 20.49 12.95
C PRO A 61 -37.54 20.28 12.87
N LYS A 62 -36.77 21.38 12.82
CA LYS A 62 -35.30 21.35 12.69
C LYS A 62 -34.58 20.57 13.82
N ASP A 63 -35.24 20.32 14.94
CA ASP A 63 -34.71 19.51 16.05
C ASP A 63 -35.03 18.01 15.96
N ALA A 64 -35.88 17.58 15.02
CA ALA A 64 -36.30 16.20 14.87
C ALA A 64 -35.22 15.29 14.24
N TYR A 65 -35.22 14.02 14.66
CA TYR A 65 -34.41 12.97 14.05
C TYR A 65 -35.13 12.38 12.84
N VAL A 66 -34.62 12.59 11.62
CA VAL A 66 -35.16 11.98 10.39
C VAL A 66 -34.63 10.55 10.29
N LEU A 67 -35.53 9.59 10.53
CA LEU A 67 -35.21 8.16 10.60
C LEU A 67 -35.72 7.45 9.34
N GLY A 68 -34.86 6.64 8.73
CA GLY A 68 -35.20 5.80 7.59
C GLY A 68 -34.20 4.67 7.41
N LEU A 69 -34.45 3.79 6.45
CA LEU A 69 -33.62 2.63 6.16
C LEU A 69 -32.50 2.96 5.18
N LYS A 70 -32.83 3.36 3.95
CA LYS A 70 -31.88 3.39 2.83
C LYS A 70 -31.23 4.76 2.58
N GLU A 71 -30.37 4.80 1.57
CA GLU A 71 -29.84 6.02 1.01
C GLU A 71 -30.98 6.96 0.56
N LEU A 72 -30.77 8.26 0.72
CA LEU A 72 -31.64 9.29 0.14
C LEU A 72 -31.43 9.34 -1.38
N PRO A 73 -32.41 9.82 -2.18
CA PRO A 73 -32.17 10.10 -3.60
C PRO A 73 -30.98 11.05 -3.80
N GLU A 74 -30.28 10.98 -4.94
CA GLU A 74 -29.09 11.79 -5.25
C GLU A 74 -29.39 13.28 -5.54
N ASP A 75 -30.44 13.85 -4.93
CA ASP A 75 -30.76 15.27 -5.01
C ASP A 75 -29.65 16.13 -4.39
N ASP A 76 -29.40 17.32 -4.94
CA ASP A 76 -28.33 18.20 -4.47
C ASP A 76 -28.76 19.18 -3.35
N PHE A 77 -29.89 18.95 -2.67
CA PHE A 77 -30.35 19.85 -1.62
C PHE A 77 -29.59 19.64 -0.28
N PRO A 78 -29.26 20.73 0.46
CA PRO A 78 -28.66 20.64 1.79
C PRO A 78 -29.53 19.91 2.80
N LEU A 79 -28.93 19.08 3.65
CA LEU A 79 -29.65 18.33 4.69
C LEU A 79 -29.45 19.01 6.04
N GLU A 80 -30.52 19.60 6.58
CA GLU A 80 -30.48 20.36 7.84
C GLU A 80 -30.67 19.48 9.08
N HIS A 81 -31.48 18.43 8.99
CA HIS A 81 -31.83 17.59 10.15
C HIS A 81 -30.75 16.58 10.51
N VAL A 82 -30.83 16.05 11.74
CA VAL A 82 -30.07 14.87 12.15
C VAL A 82 -30.73 13.63 11.53
N HIS A 83 -30.02 12.96 10.63
CA HIS A 83 -30.49 11.77 9.94
C HIS A 83 -29.96 10.49 10.59
N ILE A 84 -30.82 9.48 10.71
CA ILE A 84 -30.48 8.12 11.16
C ILE A 84 -30.87 7.18 10.01
N THR A 85 -29.90 6.72 9.21
CA THR A 85 -30.17 5.92 7.99
C THR A 85 -28.92 5.14 7.56
N PHE A 86 -29.04 4.13 6.69
CA PHE A 86 -27.89 3.55 5.99
C PHE A 86 -27.56 4.45 4.78
N ALA A 87 -26.63 5.41 4.93
CA ALA A 87 -26.32 6.36 3.85
C ALA A 87 -25.32 5.82 2.82
N HIS A 88 -24.68 4.68 3.10
CA HIS A 88 -23.74 3.99 2.21
C HIS A 88 -22.64 4.90 1.64
N CYS A 89 -22.11 5.82 2.45
CA CYS A 89 -21.08 6.78 2.03
C CYS A 89 -19.73 6.68 2.77
N TYR A 90 -19.57 5.80 3.77
CA TYR A 90 -18.33 5.73 4.58
C TYR A 90 -17.25 4.77 4.05
N LYS A 91 -17.58 3.92 3.06
CA LYS A 91 -16.70 2.88 2.48
C LYS A 91 -16.19 3.26 1.08
N LYS A 92 -16.33 4.53 0.66
CA LYS A 92 -15.96 5.07 -0.65
C LYS A 92 -16.72 4.47 -1.85
N GLN A 93 -18.00 4.18 -1.65
CA GLN A 93 -18.94 3.81 -2.71
C GLN A 93 -19.01 4.86 -3.82
N GLY A 94 -19.53 4.50 -5.00
CA GLY A 94 -19.79 5.47 -6.07
C GLY A 94 -20.62 6.66 -5.57
N GLY A 95 -20.22 7.89 -5.93
CA GLY A 95 -20.93 9.11 -5.53
C GLY A 95 -20.79 9.54 -4.05
N TRP A 96 -20.08 8.80 -3.19
CA TRP A 96 -20.09 9.01 -1.73
C TRP A 96 -19.81 10.45 -1.26
N GLU A 97 -18.92 11.17 -1.93
CA GLU A 97 -18.55 12.56 -1.60
C GLU A 97 -19.74 13.51 -1.79
N LYS A 98 -20.49 13.37 -2.89
CA LYS A 98 -21.70 14.18 -3.16
C LYS A 98 -22.73 13.96 -2.05
N VAL A 99 -23.03 12.70 -1.75
CA VAL A 99 -24.00 12.29 -0.72
C VAL A 99 -23.59 12.87 0.64
N LEU A 100 -22.35 12.62 1.07
CA LEU A 100 -21.84 13.06 2.37
C LEU A 100 -21.77 14.59 2.50
N SER A 101 -21.53 15.32 1.41
CA SER A 101 -21.47 16.81 1.39
C SER A 101 -22.80 17.51 1.70
N ARG A 102 -23.95 16.82 1.67
CA ARG A 102 -25.27 17.45 1.85
C ARG A 102 -25.53 17.89 3.29
N TRP A 103 -25.18 17.07 4.28
CA TRP A 103 -25.32 17.40 5.71
C TRP A 103 -24.52 18.64 6.15
N PRO A 104 -23.19 18.77 5.91
CA PRO A 104 -22.45 19.96 6.32
C PRO A 104 -22.88 21.24 5.57
N ARG A 105 -23.57 21.13 4.42
CA ARG A 105 -24.20 22.28 3.74
C ARG A 105 -25.43 22.79 4.47
N GLY A 106 -26.23 21.91 5.09
CA GLY A 106 -27.41 22.26 5.88
C GLY A 106 -27.15 22.46 7.36
N ASN A 107 -25.91 22.25 7.83
CA ASN A 107 -25.55 22.10 9.24
C ASN A 107 -26.25 20.90 9.94
N GLY A 108 -26.70 19.91 9.16
CA GLY A 108 -27.21 18.64 9.65
C GLY A 108 -26.11 17.63 9.99
N LEU A 109 -26.54 16.43 10.37
CA LEU A 109 -25.68 15.35 10.88
C LEU A 109 -26.19 13.99 10.38
N LEU A 110 -25.28 13.09 10.03
CA LEU A 110 -25.60 11.68 9.77
C LEU A 110 -25.15 10.80 10.94
N LEU A 111 -26.04 9.94 11.41
CA LEU A 111 -25.81 8.88 12.37
C LEU A 111 -26.05 7.53 11.66
N ASP A 112 -25.04 7.06 10.94
CA ASP A 112 -25.20 5.96 9.99
C ASP A 112 -25.49 4.61 10.69
N LEU A 113 -26.62 3.99 10.32
CA LEU A 113 -27.11 2.72 10.87
C LEU A 113 -26.13 1.55 10.67
N GLU A 114 -25.28 1.59 9.65
CA GLU A 114 -24.27 0.55 9.40
C GLU A 114 -23.18 0.49 10.50
N PHE A 115 -22.99 1.58 11.25
CA PHE A 115 -21.83 1.74 12.14
C PHE A 115 -22.18 1.83 13.64
N LEU A 116 -23.47 1.77 14.01
CA LEU A 116 -23.91 1.73 15.41
C LEU A 116 -23.50 0.41 16.09
N GLN A 117 -22.71 0.49 17.17
CA GLN A 117 -22.09 -0.67 17.83
C GLN A 117 -22.35 -0.73 19.34
N ASP A 118 -22.53 -1.96 19.85
CA ASP A 118 -22.57 -2.24 21.28
C ASP A 118 -21.18 -2.12 21.94
N ASP A 119 -21.10 -2.37 23.23
CA ASP A 119 -19.86 -2.24 24.02
C ASP A 119 -18.80 -3.31 23.68
N ALA A 120 -19.21 -4.37 22.96
CA ALA A 120 -18.33 -5.41 22.41
C ALA A 120 -17.96 -5.17 20.92
N GLY A 121 -18.35 -4.04 20.34
CA GLY A 121 -18.06 -3.69 18.94
C GLY A 121 -18.97 -4.37 17.91
N ARG A 122 -20.09 -4.98 18.35
CA ARG A 122 -21.03 -5.70 17.46
C ARG A 122 -22.11 -4.72 16.98
N ARG A 123 -22.47 -4.77 15.69
CA ARG A 123 -23.56 -3.96 15.11
C ARG A 123 -24.88 -4.21 15.85
N VAL A 124 -25.45 -3.17 16.45
CA VAL A 124 -26.66 -3.24 17.30
C VAL A 124 -27.84 -3.86 16.54
N ALA A 125 -28.12 -3.35 15.35
CA ALA A 125 -29.18 -3.84 14.46
C ALA A 125 -28.59 -4.18 13.08
N ALA A 126 -29.00 -5.31 12.51
CA ALA A 126 -28.62 -5.74 11.17
C ALA A 126 -29.55 -6.86 10.67
N PHE A 127 -29.92 -6.83 9.38
CA PHE A 127 -30.84 -7.79 8.75
C PHE A 127 -30.28 -9.20 8.51
N GLY A 128 -29.21 -9.60 9.21
CA GLY A 128 -28.44 -10.79 8.88
C GLY A 128 -29.26 -12.08 8.86
N TRP A 129 -30.14 -12.29 9.85
CA TRP A 129 -30.99 -13.48 9.92
C TRP A 129 -31.95 -13.57 8.73
N SER A 130 -32.70 -12.51 8.44
CA SER A 130 -33.61 -12.48 7.29
C SER A 130 -32.90 -12.57 5.94
N ALA A 131 -31.64 -12.11 5.84
CA ALA A 131 -30.83 -12.29 4.62
C ALA A 131 -30.57 -13.77 4.35
N GLY A 132 -30.12 -14.51 5.37
CA GLY A 132 -29.89 -15.96 5.25
C GLY A 132 -31.18 -16.74 5.03
N TYR A 133 -32.26 -16.37 5.74
CA TYR A 133 -33.59 -16.97 5.58
C TYR A 133 -34.10 -16.83 4.14
N ALA A 134 -34.06 -15.62 3.58
CA ALA A 134 -34.46 -15.36 2.20
C ALA A 134 -33.51 -15.98 1.15
N GLY A 135 -32.19 -15.96 1.38
CA GLY A 135 -31.22 -16.60 0.50
C GLY A 135 -31.45 -18.11 0.39
N SER A 136 -31.65 -18.77 1.53
CA SER A 136 -32.02 -20.18 1.61
C SER A 136 -33.34 -20.48 0.89
N ALA A 137 -34.34 -19.57 0.97
CA ALA A 137 -35.62 -19.72 0.28
C ALA A 137 -35.45 -19.76 -1.24
N LEU A 138 -34.73 -18.78 -1.80
CA LEU A 138 -34.42 -18.73 -3.23
C LEU A 138 -33.54 -19.90 -3.67
N ALA A 139 -32.62 -20.36 -2.81
CA ALA A 139 -31.75 -21.48 -3.11
C ALA A 139 -32.53 -22.81 -3.24
N VAL A 140 -33.44 -23.09 -2.31
CA VAL A 140 -34.33 -24.27 -2.36
C VAL A 140 -35.30 -24.18 -3.55
N LYS A 141 -35.85 -22.99 -3.84
CA LYS A 141 -36.67 -22.76 -5.05
C LYS A 141 -35.89 -23.02 -6.34
N ASN A 142 -34.67 -22.49 -6.47
CA ASN A 142 -33.81 -22.67 -7.64
C ASN A 142 -33.46 -24.15 -7.87
N TRP A 143 -33.13 -24.89 -6.80
CA TRP A 143 -32.87 -26.32 -6.87
C TRP A 143 -34.09 -27.10 -7.38
N ALA A 144 -35.27 -26.80 -6.84
CA ALA A 144 -36.51 -27.43 -7.29
C ALA A 144 -36.88 -27.04 -8.73
N TRP A 145 -36.65 -25.78 -9.13
CA TRP A 145 -36.88 -25.28 -10.48
C TRP A 145 -36.05 -26.04 -11.51
N GLN A 146 -34.72 -26.11 -11.31
CA GLN A 146 -33.82 -26.83 -12.23
C GLN A 146 -34.17 -28.32 -12.41
N LEU A 147 -34.78 -28.96 -11.40
CA LEU A 147 -35.24 -30.35 -11.47
C LEU A 147 -36.62 -30.53 -12.12
N THR A 148 -37.47 -29.51 -12.07
CA THR A 148 -38.85 -29.56 -12.59
C THR A 148 -38.99 -28.97 -13.98
N HIS A 149 -38.06 -28.10 -14.37
CA HIS A 149 -38.05 -27.31 -15.60
C HIS A 149 -36.65 -27.37 -16.25
N PRO A 150 -36.18 -28.56 -16.71
CA PRO A 150 -34.79 -28.76 -17.15
C PRO A 150 -34.46 -28.02 -18.47
N GLU A 151 -35.44 -27.86 -19.36
CA GLU A 151 -35.29 -27.19 -20.66
C GLU A 151 -35.50 -25.65 -20.57
N ASP A 152 -35.96 -25.14 -19.43
CA ASP A 152 -36.37 -23.75 -19.28
C ASP A 152 -35.22 -22.80 -18.86
N GLY A 153 -35.54 -21.51 -18.80
CA GLY A 153 -34.64 -20.43 -18.39
C GLY A 153 -34.18 -20.48 -16.92
N PRO A 154 -33.53 -19.40 -16.43
CA PRO A 154 -33.26 -19.24 -15.00
C PRO A 154 -34.57 -19.25 -14.18
N LEU A 155 -34.45 -19.38 -12.85
CA LEU A 155 -35.59 -19.25 -11.93
C LEU A 155 -36.34 -17.92 -12.23
N PRO A 156 -37.67 -17.93 -12.38
CA PRO A 156 -38.44 -16.72 -12.66
C PRO A 156 -38.35 -15.70 -11.51
N GLY A 157 -38.71 -14.45 -11.83
CA GLY A 157 -38.69 -13.36 -10.87
C GLY A 157 -39.63 -13.59 -9.68
N GLU A 158 -39.16 -13.21 -8.50
CA GLU A 158 -39.84 -13.34 -7.21
C GLU A 158 -40.29 -11.97 -6.70
N VAL A 159 -41.29 -11.94 -5.81
CA VAL A 159 -41.83 -10.71 -5.21
C VAL A 159 -41.80 -10.76 -3.68
N PRO A 160 -41.71 -9.61 -2.99
CA PRO A 160 -41.75 -9.58 -1.52
C PRO A 160 -43.00 -10.24 -0.93
N TYR A 161 -42.79 -11.11 0.07
CA TYR A 161 -43.83 -11.84 0.75
C TYR A 161 -44.46 -11.01 1.88
N ALA A 162 -45.79 -11.08 2.02
CA ALA A 162 -46.52 -10.28 3.01
C ALA A 162 -46.28 -10.73 4.48
N ASN A 163 -45.83 -11.97 4.67
CA ASN A 163 -45.43 -12.59 5.93
C ASN A 163 -44.61 -13.88 5.69
N GLN A 164 -44.03 -14.43 6.77
CA GLN A 164 -43.18 -15.62 6.75
C GLN A 164 -43.92 -16.91 6.36
N ASP A 165 -45.18 -17.08 6.78
CA ASP A 165 -45.97 -18.30 6.47
C ASP A 165 -46.20 -18.48 4.96
N LEU A 166 -46.45 -17.39 4.24
CA LEU A 166 -46.62 -17.42 2.78
C LEU A 166 -45.30 -17.79 2.07
N LEU A 167 -44.16 -17.31 2.58
CA LEU A 167 -42.83 -17.69 2.07
C LEU A 167 -42.56 -19.18 2.32
N ILE A 168 -42.75 -19.65 3.56
CA ILE A 168 -42.58 -21.07 3.92
C ILE A 168 -43.48 -21.96 3.05
N LYS A 169 -44.76 -21.57 2.85
CA LYS A 169 -45.71 -22.32 2.02
C LYS A 169 -45.20 -22.42 0.57
N SER A 170 -44.82 -21.30 -0.04
CA SER A 170 -44.36 -21.29 -1.43
C SER A 170 -43.06 -22.10 -1.62
N VAL A 171 -42.12 -22.01 -0.69
CA VAL A 171 -40.88 -22.83 -0.75
C VAL A 171 -41.18 -24.31 -0.50
N LYS A 172 -42.15 -24.67 0.35
CA LYS A 172 -42.62 -26.06 0.51
C LYS A 172 -43.21 -26.62 -0.78
N GLU A 173 -44.06 -25.84 -1.46
CA GLU A 173 -44.68 -26.23 -2.73
C GLU A 173 -43.61 -26.50 -3.80
N SER A 174 -42.57 -25.65 -3.89
CA SER A 174 -41.40 -25.90 -4.74
C SER A 174 -40.60 -27.14 -4.29
N LEU A 175 -40.25 -27.24 -3.01
CA LEU A 175 -39.44 -28.34 -2.45
C LEU A 175 -40.09 -29.70 -2.69
N GLU A 176 -41.41 -29.84 -2.49
CA GLU A 176 -42.12 -31.09 -2.75
C GLU A 176 -42.21 -31.42 -4.25
N ALA A 177 -42.18 -30.42 -5.15
CA ALA A 177 -42.05 -30.66 -6.58
C ALA A 177 -40.64 -31.16 -6.96
N GLY A 178 -39.58 -30.55 -6.41
CA GLY A 178 -38.20 -31.01 -6.59
C GLY A 178 -37.92 -32.39 -5.98
N LYS A 179 -38.51 -32.70 -4.81
CA LYS A 179 -38.47 -34.03 -4.18
C LYS A 179 -39.12 -35.10 -5.06
N LYS A 180 -40.24 -34.80 -5.73
CA LYS A 180 -40.91 -35.76 -6.65
C LYS A 180 -40.05 -36.14 -7.85
N GLN A 181 -39.25 -35.20 -8.39
CA GLN A 181 -38.37 -35.46 -9.53
C GLN A 181 -37.05 -36.14 -9.11
N SER A 182 -36.46 -35.73 -7.99
CA SER A 182 -35.15 -36.27 -7.53
C SER A 182 -35.25 -37.49 -6.61
N GLY A 183 -36.44 -37.82 -6.11
CA GLY A 183 -36.69 -38.91 -5.15
C GLY A 183 -36.22 -38.62 -3.72
N ARG A 184 -35.76 -37.41 -3.40
CA ARG A 184 -35.10 -37.07 -2.12
C ARG A 184 -35.13 -35.59 -1.78
N SER A 185 -34.76 -35.24 -0.55
CA SER A 185 -34.44 -33.86 -0.16
C SER A 185 -33.10 -33.37 -0.78
N PRO A 186 -32.92 -32.05 -0.95
CA PRO A 186 -31.61 -31.46 -1.17
C PRO A 186 -30.76 -31.51 0.09
N LYS A 187 -29.46 -31.75 -0.07
CA LYS A 187 -28.46 -31.47 0.96
C LYS A 187 -28.01 -30.01 0.88
N VAL A 188 -28.07 -29.31 2.01
CA VAL A 188 -27.78 -27.88 2.12
C VAL A 188 -26.56 -27.68 3.00
N LEU A 189 -25.47 -27.16 2.44
CA LEU A 189 -24.27 -26.78 3.19
C LEU A 189 -24.27 -25.27 3.44
N VAL A 190 -24.19 -24.87 4.71
CA VAL A 190 -24.15 -23.47 5.14
C VAL A 190 -22.80 -23.17 5.79
N ILE A 191 -21.99 -22.30 5.19
CA ILE A 191 -20.76 -21.76 5.79
C ILE A 191 -21.08 -20.48 6.55
N GLY A 192 -20.60 -20.36 7.78
CA GLY A 192 -20.96 -19.29 8.73
C GLY A 192 -22.23 -19.62 9.54
N ALA A 193 -22.49 -20.91 9.76
CA ALA A 193 -23.71 -21.44 10.35
C ALA A 193 -24.01 -20.93 11.78
N LEU A 194 -22.99 -20.50 12.54
CA LEU A 194 -23.14 -19.95 13.89
C LEU A 194 -23.47 -18.46 13.90
N GLY A 195 -23.23 -17.76 12.77
CA GLY A 195 -23.57 -16.35 12.60
C GLY A 195 -25.07 -16.10 12.46
N ARG A 196 -25.51 -14.85 12.68
CA ARG A 196 -26.92 -14.42 12.49
C ARG A 196 -27.49 -14.87 11.13
N CYS A 197 -26.69 -14.80 10.08
CA CYS A 197 -27.10 -15.17 8.73
C CYS A 197 -27.18 -16.68 8.53
N GLY A 198 -26.17 -17.43 8.97
CA GLY A 198 -26.18 -18.89 8.90
C GLY A 198 -27.33 -19.53 9.67
N SER A 199 -27.66 -19.01 10.86
CA SER A 199 -28.80 -19.50 11.65
C SER A 199 -30.15 -19.20 10.98
N GLY A 200 -30.29 -18.10 10.25
CA GLY A 200 -31.46 -17.83 9.40
C GLY A 200 -31.59 -18.80 8.22
N ALA A 201 -30.49 -19.04 7.51
CA ALA A 201 -30.47 -19.98 6.38
C ALA A 201 -30.78 -21.44 6.81
N VAL A 202 -30.23 -21.83 7.96
CA VAL A 202 -30.53 -23.11 8.64
C VAL A 202 -31.98 -23.18 9.10
N GLN A 203 -32.54 -22.10 9.65
CA GLN A 203 -33.90 -22.12 10.18
C GLN A 203 -34.94 -22.28 9.06
N LEU A 204 -34.79 -21.59 7.92
CA LEU A 204 -35.71 -21.85 6.79
C LEU A 204 -35.62 -23.29 6.31
N ALA A 205 -34.41 -23.87 6.19
CA ALA A 205 -34.25 -25.27 5.77
C ALA A 205 -35.04 -26.23 6.69
N LYS A 206 -35.07 -25.97 8.00
CA LYS A 206 -35.94 -26.67 8.96
C LYS A 206 -37.42 -26.39 8.71
N ASP A 207 -37.80 -25.13 8.63
CA ASP A 207 -39.20 -24.70 8.52
C ASP A 207 -39.88 -25.28 7.27
N VAL A 208 -39.14 -25.44 6.17
CA VAL A 208 -39.63 -26.05 4.91
C VAL A 208 -39.61 -27.58 4.91
N GLY A 209 -38.97 -28.23 5.90
CA GLY A 209 -38.96 -29.69 6.03
C GLY A 209 -37.84 -30.38 5.24
N ILE A 210 -36.62 -29.82 5.29
CA ILE A 210 -35.38 -30.54 4.97
C ILE A 210 -34.89 -31.25 6.25
N PRO A 211 -34.50 -32.54 6.21
CA PRO A 211 -34.03 -33.27 7.40
C PRO A 211 -32.79 -32.65 8.04
N GLU A 212 -32.69 -32.73 9.37
CA GLU A 212 -31.53 -32.23 10.14
C GLU A 212 -30.20 -32.89 9.71
N SER A 213 -30.26 -34.13 9.20
CA SER A 213 -29.13 -34.89 8.66
C SER A 213 -28.62 -34.39 7.30
N ASP A 214 -29.43 -33.63 6.57
CA ASP A 214 -29.10 -33.07 5.25
C ASP A 214 -28.70 -31.58 5.32
N ILE A 215 -28.65 -30.99 6.52
CA ILE A 215 -28.26 -29.59 6.75
C ILE A 215 -26.86 -29.53 7.37
N TYR A 216 -25.83 -29.38 6.52
CA TYR A 216 -24.44 -29.28 6.95
C TYR A 216 -24.12 -27.88 7.45
N ARG A 217 -23.73 -27.78 8.72
CA ARG A 217 -23.41 -26.54 9.43
C ARG A 217 -21.91 -26.41 9.57
N TRP A 218 -21.32 -25.52 8.78
CA TRP A 218 -19.89 -25.24 8.81
C TRP A 218 -19.65 -23.83 9.30
N ASP A 219 -18.56 -23.64 10.03
CA ASP A 219 -18.11 -22.35 10.53
C ASP A 219 -16.57 -22.32 10.53
N LEU A 220 -15.94 -21.64 11.49
CA LEU A 220 -14.48 -21.48 11.52
C LEU A 220 -13.71 -22.81 11.55
N GLU A 221 -14.13 -23.82 12.32
CA GLU A 221 -13.31 -25.03 12.49
C GLU A 221 -13.27 -25.92 11.23
N GLU A 222 -14.37 -26.04 10.48
CA GLU A 222 -14.40 -26.81 9.23
C GLU A 222 -13.69 -26.06 8.09
N THR A 223 -13.77 -24.72 8.06
CA THR A 223 -13.17 -23.89 7.00
C THR A 223 -11.68 -23.61 7.19
N LYS A 224 -11.18 -23.69 8.43
CA LYS A 224 -9.76 -23.48 8.83
C LYS A 224 -8.74 -24.37 8.12
N LYS A 225 -9.16 -25.49 7.51
CA LYS A 225 -8.31 -26.34 6.67
C LYS A 225 -7.95 -25.71 5.30
N GLY A 226 -8.68 -24.68 4.87
CA GLY A 226 -8.55 -24.05 3.54
C GLY A 226 -9.27 -24.81 2.44
N GLY A 227 -9.80 -24.09 1.45
CA GLY A 227 -10.43 -24.66 0.26
C GLY A 227 -9.46 -24.88 -0.91
N PRO A 228 -9.92 -25.37 -2.07
CA PRO A 228 -11.32 -25.69 -2.39
C PRO A 228 -11.90 -26.85 -1.56
N PHE A 229 -13.15 -26.72 -1.15
CA PHE A 229 -13.81 -27.70 -0.30
C PHE A 229 -14.58 -28.72 -1.13
N LYS A 230 -14.09 -29.96 -1.15
CA LYS A 230 -14.69 -31.06 -1.91
C LYS A 230 -16.14 -31.32 -1.48
N GLU A 231 -16.42 -31.16 -0.20
CA GLU A 231 -17.73 -31.38 0.41
C GLU A 231 -18.80 -30.39 -0.10
N ILE A 232 -18.40 -29.19 -0.54
CA ILE A 232 -19.31 -28.23 -1.19
C ILE A 232 -19.73 -28.73 -2.57
N VAL A 233 -18.84 -29.41 -3.29
CA VAL A 233 -19.05 -29.81 -4.69
C VAL A 233 -19.71 -31.18 -4.83
N GLU A 234 -19.24 -32.17 -4.06
CA GLU A 234 -19.61 -33.59 -4.24
C GLU A 234 -20.59 -34.12 -3.17
N ASP A 235 -20.77 -33.46 -2.02
CA ASP A 235 -21.71 -33.88 -0.98
C ASP A 235 -22.98 -33.02 -0.91
N ALA A 236 -22.88 -31.72 -1.17
CA ALA A 236 -24.02 -30.79 -1.15
C ALA A 236 -24.71 -30.67 -2.52
N ASP A 237 -26.02 -30.42 -2.52
CA ASP A 237 -26.77 -30.04 -3.73
C ASP A 237 -26.94 -28.50 -3.81
N ILE A 238 -27.02 -27.86 -2.64
CA ILE A 238 -27.14 -26.42 -2.41
C ILE A 238 -26.02 -25.96 -1.48
N PHE A 239 -25.30 -24.91 -1.84
CA PHE A 239 -24.33 -24.22 -0.99
C PHE A 239 -24.83 -22.82 -0.64
N ILE A 240 -24.75 -22.42 0.63
CA ILE A 240 -25.10 -21.09 1.12
C ILE A 240 -23.90 -20.49 1.87
N ASN A 241 -23.37 -19.36 1.39
CA ASN A 241 -22.30 -18.63 2.06
C ASN A 241 -22.85 -17.49 2.91
N CYS A 242 -22.56 -17.53 4.22
CA CYS A 242 -22.92 -16.51 5.20
C CYS A 242 -21.70 -15.80 5.80
N ILE A 243 -20.50 -15.95 5.22
CA ILE A 243 -19.27 -15.25 5.64
C ILE A 243 -18.75 -14.34 4.52
N TYR A 244 -18.62 -13.04 4.82
CA TYR A 244 -17.89 -12.09 4.00
C TYR A 244 -16.39 -12.17 4.30
N LEU A 245 -15.58 -12.43 3.28
CA LEU A 245 -14.12 -12.51 3.37
C LEU A 245 -13.50 -11.69 2.22
N SER A 246 -12.59 -10.77 2.56
CA SER A 246 -11.92 -9.87 1.60
C SER A 246 -10.40 -9.85 1.76
N SER A 247 -9.84 -10.91 2.36
CA SER A 247 -8.40 -11.17 2.46
C SER A 247 -8.04 -12.29 1.49
N PRO A 248 -6.84 -12.28 0.87
CA PRO A 248 -6.44 -13.35 -0.05
C PRO A 248 -6.31 -14.67 0.70
N ILE A 249 -7.21 -15.61 0.39
CA ILE A 249 -7.27 -16.98 0.92
C ILE A 249 -7.51 -17.97 -0.23
N PRO A 250 -7.24 -19.27 -0.06
CA PRO A 250 -7.71 -20.30 -0.98
C PRO A 250 -9.25 -20.24 -1.10
N PRO A 251 -9.82 -20.22 -2.31
CA PRO A 251 -11.26 -20.08 -2.50
C PRO A 251 -12.01 -21.32 -2.00
N PHE A 252 -13.27 -21.15 -1.60
CA PHE A 252 -14.15 -22.22 -1.16
C PHE A 252 -14.48 -23.18 -2.31
N VAL A 253 -14.70 -22.63 -3.51
CA VAL A 253 -14.85 -23.35 -4.78
C VAL A 253 -14.22 -22.53 -5.92
N ASN A 254 -13.72 -23.20 -6.93
CA ASN A 254 -13.17 -22.61 -8.17
C ASN A 254 -13.66 -23.40 -9.40
N VAL A 255 -13.44 -22.88 -10.61
CA VAL A 255 -13.88 -23.52 -11.88
C VAL A 255 -13.37 -24.96 -12.04
N GLU A 256 -12.14 -25.24 -11.59
CA GLU A 256 -11.52 -26.56 -11.58
C GLU A 256 -12.29 -27.55 -10.68
N SER A 257 -12.49 -27.22 -9.40
CA SER A 257 -13.25 -28.06 -8.46
C SER A 257 -14.69 -28.28 -8.93
N LEU A 258 -15.35 -27.25 -9.47
CA LEU A 258 -16.70 -27.35 -10.04
C LEU A 258 -16.76 -28.17 -11.34
N SER A 259 -15.63 -28.48 -11.95
CA SER A 259 -15.54 -29.40 -13.09
C SER A 259 -15.39 -30.87 -12.69
N SER A 260 -15.48 -31.21 -11.39
CA SER A 260 -15.53 -32.60 -10.93
C SER A 260 -16.70 -33.36 -11.57
N PRO A 261 -16.46 -34.56 -12.16
CA PRO A 261 -17.53 -35.37 -12.77
C PRO A 261 -18.55 -35.90 -11.75
N ASN A 262 -18.21 -35.87 -10.45
CA ASN A 262 -19.07 -36.29 -9.35
C ASN A 262 -19.89 -35.12 -8.75
N ARG A 263 -19.81 -33.92 -9.32
CA ARG A 263 -20.45 -32.72 -8.77
C ARG A 263 -21.96 -32.92 -8.60
N ARG A 264 -22.43 -32.72 -7.36
CA ARG A 264 -23.86 -32.62 -6.99
C ARG A 264 -24.35 -31.18 -6.93
N LEU A 265 -23.44 -30.25 -6.65
CA LEU A 265 -23.75 -28.85 -6.47
C LEU A 265 -24.42 -28.25 -7.73
N SER A 266 -25.61 -27.69 -7.54
CA SER A 266 -26.47 -27.10 -8.59
C SER A 266 -26.90 -25.66 -8.27
N VAL A 267 -26.83 -25.26 -7.00
CA VAL A 267 -27.14 -23.91 -6.54
C VAL A 267 -26.09 -23.43 -5.56
N ILE A 268 -25.56 -22.24 -5.82
CA ILE A 268 -24.78 -21.45 -4.86
C ILE A 268 -25.62 -20.22 -4.50
N CYS A 269 -25.78 -19.93 -3.22
CA CYS A 269 -26.37 -18.68 -2.72
C CYS A 269 -25.33 -17.96 -1.88
N ASP A 270 -24.69 -16.94 -2.46
CA ASP A 270 -23.75 -16.10 -1.74
C ASP A 270 -24.49 -14.94 -1.08
N VAL A 271 -24.91 -15.14 0.17
CA VAL A 271 -25.59 -14.09 0.98
C VAL A 271 -24.60 -13.00 1.40
N SER A 272 -23.30 -13.23 1.17
CA SER A 272 -22.21 -12.28 1.41
C SER A 272 -21.66 -11.67 0.11
N ALA A 273 -22.42 -11.77 -0.99
CA ALA A 273 -21.99 -11.36 -2.32
C ALA A 273 -21.55 -9.89 -2.38
N ASP A 274 -20.35 -9.68 -2.94
CA ASP A 274 -19.79 -8.37 -3.26
C ASP A 274 -18.97 -8.51 -4.54
N THR A 275 -19.53 -8.04 -5.65
CA THR A 275 -18.89 -8.06 -6.98
C THR A 275 -17.74 -7.06 -7.11
N THR A 276 -17.50 -6.23 -6.10
CA THR A 276 -16.33 -5.33 -6.01
C THR A 276 -15.16 -5.94 -5.21
N ASN A 277 -15.35 -7.10 -4.57
CA ASN A 277 -14.35 -7.76 -3.74
C ASN A 277 -13.28 -8.49 -4.59
N PRO A 278 -12.01 -8.03 -4.62
CA PRO A 278 -10.94 -8.64 -5.41
C PRO A 278 -10.47 -9.99 -4.86
N HIS A 279 -10.96 -10.40 -3.69
CA HIS A 279 -10.62 -11.64 -2.99
C HIS A 279 -11.89 -12.42 -2.60
N ASN A 280 -12.91 -12.37 -3.47
CA ASN A 280 -14.13 -13.17 -3.32
C ASN A 280 -13.77 -14.67 -3.15
N PRO A 281 -14.20 -15.35 -2.07
CA PRO A 281 -13.92 -16.77 -1.84
C PRO A 281 -14.68 -17.71 -2.78
N ILE A 282 -15.59 -17.19 -3.62
CA ILE A 282 -16.39 -17.94 -4.60
C ILE A 282 -16.20 -17.27 -5.99
N PRO A 283 -14.98 -17.30 -6.57
CA PRO A 283 -14.63 -16.60 -7.82
C PRO A 283 -15.17 -17.32 -9.06
N VAL A 284 -16.50 -17.37 -9.19
CA VAL A 284 -17.23 -18.09 -10.26
C VAL A 284 -18.41 -17.27 -10.82
N TYR A 285 -18.58 -16.03 -10.37
CA TYR A 285 -19.57 -15.06 -10.82
C TYR A 285 -19.05 -13.62 -10.69
N ASP A 286 -19.56 -12.71 -11.51
CA ASP A 286 -19.23 -11.28 -11.55
C ASP A 286 -20.49 -10.37 -11.54
N ILE A 287 -21.69 -10.96 -11.63
CA ILE A 287 -22.98 -10.25 -11.65
C ILE A 287 -23.66 -10.30 -10.29
N THR A 288 -24.18 -9.14 -9.85
CA THR A 288 -25.14 -9.02 -8.72
C THR A 288 -26.56 -9.27 -9.25
N THR A 289 -27.19 -10.37 -8.88
CA THR A 289 -28.57 -10.71 -9.28
C THR A 289 -29.61 -9.85 -8.57
N THR A 290 -30.84 -9.84 -9.09
CA THR A 290 -31.98 -9.03 -8.59
C THR A 290 -33.23 -9.89 -8.43
N PHE A 291 -34.27 -9.41 -7.75
CA PHE A 291 -35.48 -10.23 -7.56
C PHE A 291 -36.23 -10.56 -8.86
N ASP A 292 -36.14 -9.75 -9.92
CA ASP A 292 -36.68 -10.07 -11.25
C ASP A 292 -35.86 -11.13 -12.00
N LYS A 293 -34.56 -11.25 -11.68
CA LYS A 293 -33.59 -12.19 -12.27
C LYS A 293 -32.72 -12.80 -11.16
N PRO A 294 -33.29 -13.70 -10.34
CA PRO A 294 -32.67 -14.13 -9.09
C PRO A 294 -31.46 -15.04 -9.25
N THR A 295 -31.15 -15.53 -10.47
CA THR A 295 -30.03 -16.45 -10.69
C THR A 295 -29.22 -16.11 -11.94
N VAL A 296 -27.90 -16.35 -11.88
CA VAL A 296 -26.96 -16.28 -13.01
C VAL A 296 -26.30 -17.65 -13.21
N PRO A 297 -26.18 -18.18 -14.45
CA PRO A 297 -25.50 -19.45 -14.69
C PRO A 297 -23.99 -19.33 -14.50
N VAL A 298 -23.35 -20.37 -13.94
CA VAL A 298 -21.88 -20.44 -13.85
C VAL A 298 -21.31 -20.97 -15.16
N THR A 299 -20.35 -20.25 -15.75
CA THR A 299 -19.65 -20.71 -16.95
C THR A 299 -18.58 -21.73 -16.57
N LEU A 300 -18.68 -22.95 -17.10
CA LEU A 300 -17.75 -24.06 -16.90
C LEU A 300 -17.17 -24.52 -18.26
N PRO A 301 -16.04 -25.25 -18.28
CA PRO A 301 -15.45 -25.77 -19.51
C PRO A 301 -16.40 -26.66 -20.34
N ALA A 302 -16.23 -26.65 -21.66
CA ALA A 302 -17.01 -27.49 -22.56
C ALA A 302 -16.77 -28.99 -22.27
N GLY A 303 -17.85 -29.75 -22.14
CA GLY A 303 -17.80 -31.18 -21.80
C GLY A 303 -17.84 -31.51 -20.31
N THR A 304 -17.77 -30.52 -19.41
CA THR A 304 -17.95 -30.72 -17.96
C THR A 304 -19.29 -31.40 -17.65
N GLN A 305 -19.24 -32.44 -16.82
CA GLN A 305 -20.39 -33.25 -16.42
C GLN A 305 -21.08 -32.69 -15.15
N GLY A 306 -22.18 -33.33 -14.76
CA GLY A 306 -22.99 -32.94 -13.59
C GLY A 306 -24.17 -32.03 -13.93
N PRO A 307 -24.97 -31.61 -12.94
CA PRO A 307 -26.17 -30.81 -13.15
C PRO A 307 -25.84 -29.39 -13.64
N ARG A 308 -26.86 -28.65 -14.08
CA ARG A 308 -26.78 -27.19 -14.25
C ARG A 308 -26.31 -26.54 -12.94
N LEU A 309 -25.58 -25.44 -13.04
CA LEU A 309 -25.09 -24.68 -11.88
C LEU A 309 -25.43 -23.20 -12.04
N SER A 310 -26.01 -22.60 -11.00
CA SER A 310 -26.28 -21.17 -10.95
C SER A 310 -26.01 -20.56 -9.58
N VAL A 311 -25.68 -19.27 -9.58
CA VAL A 311 -25.43 -18.44 -8.41
C VAL A 311 -26.63 -17.51 -8.16
N ILE A 312 -26.99 -17.35 -6.89
CA ILE A 312 -27.81 -16.26 -6.34
C ILE A 312 -26.84 -15.32 -5.61
N SER A 313 -26.83 -14.04 -5.97
CA SER A 313 -25.92 -12.99 -5.49
C SER A 313 -26.66 -11.68 -5.17
N ILE A 314 -27.93 -11.77 -4.72
CA ILE A 314 -28.78 -10.61 -4.40
C ILE A 314 -28.27 -9.92 -3.11
N ASP A 315 -27.86 -8.67 -3.20
CA ASP A 315 -27.32 -7.88 -2.07
C ASP A 315 -28.39 -7.41 -1.06
N HIS A 316 -29.66 -7.47 -1.43
CA HIS A 316 -30.81 -6.98 -0.66
C HIS A 316 -31.85 -8.06 -0.30
N LEU A 317 -31.40 -9.32 -0.13
CA LEU A 317 -32.21 -10.50 0.23
C LEU A 317 -33.30 -10.30 1.33
N PRO A 318 -33.08 -9.58 2.45
CA PRO A 318 -34.13 -9.37 3.46
C PRO A 318 -35.40 -8.70 2.94
N SER A 319 -35.32 -7.98 1.81
CA SER A 319 -36.47 -7.32 1.19
C SER A 319 -37.47 -8.32 0.57
N LEU A 320 -37.11 -9.61 0.46
CA LEU A 320 -38.05 -10.70 0.14
C LEU A 320 -39.04 -10.95 1.29
N LEU A 321 -38.66 -10.66 2.53
CA LEU A 321 -39.48 -10.84 3.73
C LEU A 321 -39.50 -9.53 4.55
N PRO A 322 -40.11 -8.45 4.02
CA PRO A 322 -39.89 -7.10 4.53
C PRO A 322 -40.53 -6.83 5.90
N ARG A 323 -41.63 -7.51 6.26
CA ARG A 323 -42.32 -7.33 7.54
C ARG A 323 -41.43 -7.81 8.70
N GLU A 324 -41.10 -9.09 8.71
CA GLU A 324 -40.31 -9.74 9.75
C GLU A 324 -38.88 -9.17 9.79
N SER A 325 -38.30 -8.83 8.63
CA SER A 325 -37.03 -8.09 8.56
C SER A 325 -37.06 -6.73 9.23
N SER A 326 -38.21 -6.04 9.21
CA SER A 326 -38.36 -4.73 9.85
C SER A 326 -38.60 -4.85 11.35
N GLU A 327 -39.44 -5.80 11.80
CA GLU A 327 -39.65 -6.05 13.23
C GLU A 327 -38.31 -6.43 13.89
N GLN A 328 -37.61 -7.44 13.38
CA GLN A 328 -36.31 -7.88 13.92
C GLN A 328 -35.25 -6.77 13.93
N PHE A 329 -35.19 -5.95 12.88
CA PHE A 329 -34.25 -4.84 12.81
C PHE A 329 -34.61 -3.72 13.79
N SER A 330 -35.90 -3.38 13.88
CA SER A 330 -36.37 -2.28 14.71
C SER A 330 -36.35 -2.63 16.20
N GLU A 331 -36.68 -3.86 16.58
CA GLU A 331 -36.52 -4.36 17.96
C GLU A 331 -35.05 -4.31 18.41
N ALA A 332 -34.12 -4.71 17.53
CA ALA A 332 -32.69 -4.63 17.82
C ALA A 332 -32.15 -3.18 17.89
N LEU A 333 -32.81 -2.23 17.19
CA LEU A 333 -32.46 -0.81 17.17
C LEU A 333 -33.11 -0.02 18.32
N LEU A 334 -34.27 -0.44 18.82
CA LEU A 334 -35.08 0.23 19.84
C LEU A 334 -34.29 0.58 21.13
N PRO A 335 -33.42 -0.28 21.70
CA PRO A 335 -32.60 0.08 22.87
C PRO A 335 -31.67 1.26 22.63
N SER A 336 -31.26 1.51 21.37
CA SER A 336 -30.47 2.70 21.00
C SER A 336 -31.37 3.92 20.79
N LEU A 337 -32.52 3.76 20.11
CA LEU A 337 -33.47 4.86 19.88
C LEU A 337 -34.03 5.44 21.19
N LEU A 338 -34.27 4.59 22.19
CA LEU A 338 -34.69 5.01 23.53
C LEU A 338 -33.67 5.94 24.22
N GLN A 339 -32.40 5.97 23.78
CA GLN A 339 -31.35 6.85 24.30
C GLN A 339 -31.23 8.20 23.55
N LEU A 340 -32.04 8.48 22.52
CA LEU A 340 -31.96 9.73 21.73
C LEU A 340 -32.28 11.00 22.52
N LYS A 341 -33.03 10.89 23.63
CA LYS A 341 -33.22 11.96 24.62
C LYS A 341 -31.94 12.36 25.37
N ASP A 342 -30.94 11.48 25.43
CA ASP A 342 -29.62 11.74 26.02
C ASP A 342 -28.46 11.45 25.02
N ARG A 343 -28.71 11.75 23.73
CA ARG A 343 -27.80 11.48 22.61
C ARG A 343 -26.37 12.02 22.80
N GLN A 344 -26.18 13.03 23.65
CA GLN A 344 -24.90 13.68 23.91
C GLN A 344 -24.01 12.89 24.91
N ASN A 345 -24.60 12.00 25.73
CA ASN A 345 -23.86 11.13 26.65
C ASN A 345 -23.95 9.64 26.24
N ALA A 346 -24.98 9.26 25.51
CA ALA A 346 -25.19 7.90 25.00
C ALA A 346 -24.08 7.46 24.02
N ARG A 347 -23.20 6.55 24.46
CA ARG A 347 -22.01 6.05 23.73
C ARG A 347 -22.30 5.69 22.27
N VAL A 348 -23.39 4.99 22.00
CA VAL A 348 -23.74 4.52 20.64
C VAL A 348 -23.95 5.67 19.65
N TRP A 349 -24.43 6.82 20.13
CA TRP A 349 -24.72 8.00 19.31
C TRP A 349 -23.55 8.99 19.24
N THR A 350 -22.74 9.11 20.30
CA THR A 350 -21.54 9.95 20.28
C THR A 350 -20.48 9.35 19.34
N GLN A 351 -20.29 8.02 19.36
CA GLN A 351 -19.40 7.32 18.43
C GLN A 351 -19.84 7.47 16.96
N ALA A 352 -21.15 7.45 16.68
CA ALA A 352 -21.68 7.66 15.34
C ALA A 352 -21.46 9.10 14.84
N GLU A 353 -21.66 10.10 15.72
CA GLU A 353 -21.40 11.50 15.41
C GLU A 353 -19.90 11.78 15.19
N ASP A 354 -19.01 11.17 15.96
CA ASP A 354 -17.57 11.34 15.80
C ASP A 354 -17.02 10.64 14.55
N LEU A 355 -17.58 9.47 14.17
CA LEU A 355 -17.28 8.83 12.89
C LEU A 355 -17.72 9.69 11.70
N PHE A 356 -18.90 10.34 11.78
CA PHE A 356 -19.32 11.31 10.75
C PHE A 356 -18.34 12.48 10.61
N LYS A 357 -17.88 13.06 11.73
CA LYS A 357 -16.87 14.13 11.73
C LYS A 357 -15.56 13.65 11.10
N GLU A 358 -15.09 12.44 11.43
CA GLU A 358 -13.89 11.84 10.82
C GLU A 358 -14.04 11.73 9.29
N LYS A 359 -15.20 11.23 8.82
CA LYS A 359 -15.49 11.05 7.40
C LYS A 359 -15.61 12.37 6.64
N LEU A 360 -16.17 13.40 7.27
CA LEU A 360 -16.14 14.77 6.72
C LEU A 360 -14.73 15.37 6.63
N MET A 361 -13.82 15.03 7.55
CA MET A 361 -12.42 15.47 7.42
C MET A 361 -11.68 14.73 6.31
N GLN A 362 -12.11 13.50 5.96
CA GLN A 362 -11.59 12.75 4.81
C GLN A 362 -12.10 13.34 3.48
N GLU A 363 -13.41 13.61 3.36
CA GLU A 363 -14.03 14.25 2.18
C GLU A 363 -13.45 15.65 1.90
N LYS A 364 -13.32 16.50 2.92
CA LYS A 364 -12.72 17.84 2.72
C LYS A 364 -11.26 17.79 2.27
N SER A 365 -10.57 16.66 2.44
CA SER A 365 -9.22 16.46 1.91
C SER A 365 -9.19 15.95 0.46
N THR A 366 -10.28 15.39 -0.08
CA THR A 366 -10.39 14.97 -1.49
C THR A 366 -11.12 16.02 -2.33
N THR A 367 -12.24 16.57 -1.87
CA THR A 367 -12.99 17.62 -2.58
C THR A 367 -12.17 18.89 -2.82
N VAL A 368 -11.30 19.29 -1.88
CA VAL A 368 -10.37 20.42 -2.07
C VAL A 368 -9.32 20.13 -3.16
N ALA A 369 -8.91 18.88 -3.34
CA ALA A 369 -8.03 18.49 -4.44
C ALA A 369 -8.79 18.47 -5.79
N ALA A 370 -10.04 18.03 -5.80
CA ALA A 370 -10.89 18.01 -6.99
C ALA A 370 -11.27 19.43 -7.48
N TYR A 371 -11.68 20.33 -6.58
CA TYR A 371 -12.00 21.72 -6.92
C TYR A 371 -10.77 22.50 -7.43
N ALA A 372 -9.57 22.21 -6.92
CA ALA A 372 -8.32 22.78 -7.42
C ALA A 372 -8.05 22.39 -8.89
N ALA A 373 -8.37 21.15 -9.27
CA ALA A 373 -8.27 20.68 -10.66
C ALA A 373 -9.35 21.32 -11.57
N GLY A 374 -10.60 21.39 -11.11
CA GLY A 374 -11.70 21.97 -11.88
C GLY A 374 -11.53 23.47 -12.17
N ALA A 375 -11.19 24.26 -11.15
CA ALA A 375 -10.98 25.70 -11.30
C ALA A 375 -9.80 26.07 -12.22
N SER A 376 -8.83 25.16 -12.37
CA SER A 376 -7.65 25.38 -13.21
C SER A 376 -7.98 25.41 -14.70
N LEU A 377 -8.97 24.66 -15.19
CA LEU A 377 -9.30 24.61 -16.63
C LEU A 377 -9.83 25.95 -17.16
N ALA A 378 -10.74 26.60 -16.43
CA ALA A 378 -11.25 27.92 -16.80
C ALA A 378 -10.17 29.02 -16.66
N ALA A 379 -9.30 28.92 -15.65
CA ALA A 379 -8.20 29.85 -15.45
C ALA A 379 -7.12 29.75 -16.54
N VAL A 380 -6.80 28.55 -17.03
CA VAL A 380 -5.80 28.30 -18.07
C VAL A 380 -6.13 29.04 -19.37
N ALA A 381 -7.40 29.10 -19.77
CA ALA A 381 -7.83 29.81 -20.98
C ALA A 381 -7.58 31.33 -20.92
N LEU A 382 -7.70 31.95 -19.75
CA LEU A 382 -7.45 33.38 -19.55
C LEU A 382 -5.96 33.69 -19.33
N PHE A 383 -5.25 32.84 -18.58
CA PHE A 383 -3.81 33.03 -18.30
C PHE A 383 -2.91 32.87 -19.53
N TYR A 384 -3.30 32.08 -20.53
CA TYR A 384 -2.48 31.89 -21.74
C TYR A 384 -2.48 33.10 -22.71
N VAL A 385 -3.43 34.04 -22.58
CA VAL A 385 -3.50 35.22 -23.45
C VAL A 385 -2.82 36.44 -22.81
N PHE A 386 -2.87 36.60 -21.48
CA PHE A 386 -2.35 37.79 -20.80
C PHE A 386 -1.61 37.50 -19.48
N GLY A 387 -0.32 37.18 -19.57
CA GLY A 387 0.67 37.49 -18.52
C GLY A 387 1.12 36.31 -17.63
N PRO A 388 2.44 36.02 -17.54
CA PRO A 388 2.97 34.95 -16.70
C PRO A 388 3.17 35.35 -15.23
N ASN A 389 3.26 34.33 -14.36
CA ASN A 389 3.59 34.37 -12.92
C ASN A 389 2.60 35.04 -11.96
N TYR A 390 1.78 34.22 -11.28
CA TYR A 390 1.58 34.36 -9.82
C TYR A 390 1.47 32.99 -9.15
N THR A 391 1.96 32.87 -7.91
CA THR A 391 2.18 31.58 -7.23
C THR A 391 1.31 31.39 -5.99
N ILE A 392 0.62 30.25 -5.88
CA ILE A 392 -0.09 29.78 -4.68
C ILE A 392 0.17 28.27 -4.54
N ASP A 393 1.33 27.82 -4.06
CA ASP A 393 1.58 27.63 -2.62
C ASP A 393 1.37 28.87 -1.72
N GLY A 394 0.24 28.89 -1.02
CA GLY A 394 -0.02 29.79 0.10
C GLY A 394 0.40 29.16 1.44
N ASP A 395 1.63 29.40 1.91
CA ASP A 395 2.06 29.05 3.30
C ASP A 395 1.51 30.11 4.30
N ASP A 396 0.26 30.54 4.11
CA ASP A 396 -0.41 31.70 4.76
C ASP A 396 -1.39 31.29 5.87
N SER A 397 -1.15 30.14 6.50
CA SER A 397 -1.81 29.81 7.77
C SER A 397 -1.12 30.60 8.90
N TYR A 398 -1.78 31.65 9.38
CA TYR A 398 -1.34 32.52 10.49
C TYR A 398 -1.28 31.83 11.88
N ASP A 399 -1.23 30.50 11.93
CA ASP A 399 -1.18 29.70 13.16
C ASP A 399 0.29 29.36 13.53
N SER A 400 0.94 30.28 14.24
CA SER A 400 2.36 30.20 14.60
C SER A 400 2.76 29.05 15.55
N ASN A 401 1.80 28.23 16.00
CA ASN A 401 2.02 27.22 17.03
C ASN A 401 2.21 25.80 16.49
N ARG A 402 1.77 25.49 15.26
CA ARG A 402 1.95 24.15 14.66
C ARG A 402 3.34 23.97 14.03
N LYS A 403 4.32 23.62 14.87
CA LYS A 403 5.68 23.26 14.44
C LYS A 403 5.63 22.06 13.47
N LYS A 404 5.92 22.32 12.19
CA LYS A 404 6.18 21.28 11.17
C LYS A 404 7.33 20.39 11.67
N SER A 405 7.25 19.08 11.48
CA SER A 405 8.22 18.07 11.94
C SER A 405 8.16 16.83 11.04
N ILE A 406 9.13 15.94 11.19
CA ILE A 406 9.14 14.57 10.64
C ILE A 406 9.12 13.53 11.77
N VAL A 407 9.01 12.25 11.41
CA VAL A 407 8.97 11.10 12.33
C VAL A 407 10.38 10.73 12.81
N GLY A 408 10.56 10.58 14.13
CA GLY A 408 11.80 10.11 14.77
C GLY A 408 11.88 8.58 14.88
N LEU A 409 13.06 8.06 15.22
CA LEU A 409 13.26 6.63 15.50
C LEU A 409 13.57 6.37 16.99
N SER A 410 12.99 5.30 17.53
CA SER A 410 13.34 4.81 18.87
C SER A 410 14.73 4.17 18.85
N ASN A 411 15.56 4.46 19.85
CA ASN A 411 16.84 3.77 20.07
C ASN A 411 16.76 2.95 21.37
N PRO A 412 16.25 1.69 21.31
CA PRO A 412 16.17 0.81 22.47
C PRO A 412 17.48 0.08 22.80
N ALA A 413 18.43 -0.06 21.87
CA ALA A 413 19.60 -0.93 22.04
C ALA A 413 20.87 -0.45 21.30
N ASN A 414 21.16 0.86 21.36
CA ASN A 414 22.27 1.54 20.65
C ASN A 414 22.16 1.52 19.12
N ASP A 415 20.93 1.39 18.59
CA ASP A 415 20.62 1.31 17.16
C ASP A 415 20.81 2.65 16.41
N CYS A 416 21.55 3.63 16.95
CA CYS A 416 21.70 4.98 16.39
C CYS A 416 22.35 5.02 14.99
N PHE A 417 23.23 4.06 14.69
CA PHE A 417 23.85 3.88 13.37
C PHE A 417 22.80 3.48 12.32
N ILE A 418 22.00 2.44 12.62
CA ILE A 418 20.85 1.99 11.83
C ILE A 418 19.85 3.13 11.65
N ASN A 419 19.46 3.77 12.75
CA ASN A 419 18.50 4.87 12.75
C ASN A 419 18.96 6.03 11.87
N SER A 420 20.24 6.39 11.93
CA SER A 420 20.77 7.51 11.14
C SER A 420 20.82 7.21 9.64
N VAL A 421 21.14 5.98 9.25
CA VAL A 421 21.10 5.53 7.85
C VAL A 421 19.66 5.48 7.34
N LEU A 422 18.72 4.85 8.06
CA LEU A 422 17.30 4.81 7.65
C LEU A 422 16.69 6.21 7.52
N GLN A 423 17.04 7.12 8.44
CA GLN A 423 16.62 8.53 8.37
C GLN A 423 17.25 9.26 7.18
N ALA A 424 18.47 8.94 6.76
CA ALA A 424 19.09 9.51 5.57
C ALA A 424 18.43 8.97 4.29
N LEU A 425 18.24 7.65 4.19
CA LEU A 425 17.56 6.98 3.07
C LEU A 425 16.13 7.50 2.87
N ALA A 426 15.40 7.82 3.94
CA ALA A 426 14.08 8.42 3.86
C ALA A 426 14.07 9.81 3.18
N GLY A 427 15.22 10.52 3.14
CA GLY A 427 15.35 11.80 2.45
C GLY A 427 15.65 11.72 0.94
N LEU A 428 15.74 10.51 0.39
CA LEU A 428 16.16 10.26 -0.99
C LEU A 428 14.94 9.97 -1.88
N GLY A 429 14.75 10.80 -2.89
CA GLY A 429 13.53 10.82 -3.69
C GLY A 429 13.53 9.68 -4.71
N ASP A 430 14.63 9.51 -5.45
CA ASP A 430 14.70 8.49 -6.50
C ASP A 430 14.78 7.07 -5.94
N LEU A 431 15.26 6.91 -4.70
CA LEU A 431 15.12 5.65 -3.96
C LEU A 431 13.64 5.33 -3.71
N ARG A 432 12.85 6.29 -3.22
CA ARG A 432 11.42 6.09 -2.98
C ARG A 432 10.67 5.80 -4.30
N VAL A 433 11.03 6.49 -5.39
CA VAL A 433 10.48 6.24 -6.72
C VAL A 433 10.83 4.83 -7.22
N TYR A 434 12.08 4.39 -7.07
CA TYR A 434 12.51 3.02 -7.38
C TYR A 434 11.72 1.97 -6.57
N LEU A 435 11.66 2.12 -5.25
CA LEU A 435 10.98 1.16 -4.37
C LEU A 435 9.48 1.02 -4.71
N ILE A 436 8.81 2.13 -5.06
CA ILE A 436 7.42 2.10 -5.52
C ILE A 436 7.31 1.40 -6.89
N ARG A 437 8.17 1.77 -7.86
CA ARG A 437 8.14 1.23 -9.23
C ARG A 437 8.42 -0.27 -9.27
N GLU A 438 9.49 -0.75 -8.64
CA GLU A 438 9.87 -2.16 -8.69
C GLU A 438 8.84 -3.05 -7.99
N LEU A 439 8.31 -2.64 -6.82
CA LEU A 439 7.28 -3.43 -6.12
C LEU A 439 5.93 -3.40 -6.85
N HIS A 440 5.59 -2.32 -7.55
CA HIS A 440 4.40 -2.28 -8.41
C HIS A 440 4.61 -3.12 -9.68
N ARG A 441 5.80 -3.10 -10.29
CA ARG A 441 6.18 -3.97 -11.41
C ARG A 441 5.99 -5.44 -11.02
N ARG A 442 6.57 -5.89 -9.90
CA ARG A 442 6.38 -7.27 -9.38
C ARG A 442 4.94 -7.63 -9.00
N GLN A 443 4.06 -6.63 -8.81
CA GLN A 443 2.63 -6.86 -8.59
C GLN A 443 1.88 -7.07 -9.92
N LEU A 444 2.22 -6.32 -10.97
CA LEU A 444 1.65 -6.46 -12.32
C LEU A 444 2.12 -7.75 -13.00
N ASP A 445 3.40 -8.08 -12.84
CA ASP A 445 4.07 -9.28 -13.33
C ASP A 445 3.47 -10.58 -12.75
N GLY A 446 2.88 -10.52 -11.55
CA GLY A 446 2.32 -11.67 -10.84
C GLY A 446 3.37 -12.49 -10.04
N PRO A 447 2.93 -13.32 -9.07
CA PRO A 447 3.82 -14.07 -8.19
C PRO A 447 4.55 -15.22 -8.89
N GLU A 448 3.96 -15.79 -9.95
CA GLU A 448 4.52 -16.92 -10.71
C GLU A 448 5.96 -16.65 -11.16
N ILE A 449 6.18 -15.48 -11.77
CA ILE A 449 7.47 -15.03 -12.31
C ILE A 449 8.58 -15.08 -11.24
N TYR A 450 8.25 -14.72 -10.00
CA TYR A 450 9.20 -14.59 -8.90
C TYR A 450 9.29 -15.83 -7.99
N ASN A 451 8.34 -16.74 -8.13
CA ASN A 451 8.41 -18.06 -7.51
C ASN A 451 9.19 -19.06 -8.38
N ALA A 452 9.20 -18.87 -9.71
CA ALA A 452 9.92 -19.70 -10.67
C ALA A 452 11.44 -19.71 -10.41
N LEU A 453 11.97 -20.90 -10.11
CA LEU A 453 13.42 -21.13 -10.02
C LEU A 453 13.99 -21.47 -11.41
N PRO A 454 15.26 -21.12 -11.69
CA PRO A 454 15.95 -21.58 -12.89
C PRO A 454 16.33 -23.06 -12.76
N ASP A 455 16.64 -23.69 -13.89
CA ASP A 455 16.98 -25.11 -13.93
C ASP A 455 18.26 -25.46 -13.16
N ILE A 456 18.39 -26.72 -12.75
CA ILE A 456 19.51 -27.18 -11.91
C ILE A 456 20.87 -27.00 -12.61
N GLN A 457 20.90 -27.03 -13.94
CA GLN A 457 22.07 -26.74 -14.77
C GLN A 457 22.43 -25.25 -14.84
N GLU A 458 21.47 -24.33 -14.65
CA GLU A 458 21.69 -22.88 -14.65
C GLU A 458 22.14 -22.36 -13.27
N LEU A 459 21.81 -23.07 -12.19
CA LEU A 459 22.20 -22.70 -10.84
C LEU A 459 23.72 -22.78 -10.64
N PRO A 460 24.39 -21.72 -10.15
CA PRO A 460 25.79 -21.80 -9.76
C PRO A 460 26.02 -22.90 -8.71
N ARG A 461 27.08 -23.69 -8.86
CA ARG A 461 27.38 -24.81 -7.95
C ARG A 461 27.43 -24.32 -6.48
N GLY A 462 26.52 -24.83 -5.65
CA GLY A 462 26.35 -24.43 -4.25
C GLY A 462 25.31 -23.33 -3.98
N ALA A 463 24.61 -22.83 -5.00
CA ALA A 463 23.51 -21.87 -4.82
C ALA A 463 22.31 -22.53 -4.09
N ASN A 464 21.83 -21.88 -3.03
CA ASN A 464 20.63 -22.31 -2.31
C ASN A 464 19.37 -21.80 -3.05
N PRO A 465 18.42 -22.68 -3.46
CA PRO A 465 17.25 -22.26 -4.22
C PRO A 465 16.31 -21.33 -3.44
N ASP A 466 16.09 -21.57 -2.15
CA ASP A 466 15.24 -20.72 -1.31
C ASP A 466 15.81 -19.30 -1.19
N LYS A 467 17.13 -19.16 -1.06
CA LYS A 467 17.81 -17.84 -1.07
C LYS A 467 17.62 -17.10 -2.40
N LEU A 468 17.58 -17.83 -3.52
CA LEU A 468 17.29 -17.24 -4.83
C LEU A 468 15.81 -16.84 -4.97
N ARG A 469 14.87 -17.67 -4.50
CA ARG A 469 13.44 -17.31 -4.46
C ARG A 469 13.19 -16.08 -3.58
N GLU A 470 13.84 -16.01 -2.42
CA GLU A 470 13.72 -14.86 -1.50
C GLU A 470 14.21 -13.54 -2.14
N LEU A 471 15.28 -13.60 -2.95
CA LEU A 471 15.78 -12.48 -3.75
C LEU A 471 14.79 -12.06 -4.86
N GLN A 472 14.20 -13.04 -5.55
CA GLN A 472 13.14 -12.80 -6.53
C GLN A 472 11.88 -12.19 -5.88
N GLN A 473 11.59 -12.48 -4.60
CA GLN A 473 10.43 -11.97 -3.86
C GLN A 473 10.60 -10.55 -3.27
N ALA A 474 11.76 -9.90 -3.44
CA ALA A 474 12.02 -8.49 -3.06
C ALA A 474 11.74 -8.18 -1.57
N THR A 475 12.14 -9.07 -0.67
CA THR A 475 11.80 -9.03 0.76
C THR A 475 12.30 -7.75 1.46
N ILE A 476 13.55 -7.36 1.22
CA ILE A 476 14.16 -6.17 1.83
C ILE A 476 13.71 -4.89 1.12
N THR A 477 13.50 -4.94 -0.20
CA THR A 477 12.87 -3.85 -0.98
C THR A 477 11.51 -3.48 -0.40
N ARG A 478 10.68 -4.48 -0.08
CA ARG A 478 9.35 -4.32 0.54
C ARG A 478 9.45 -3.74 1.95
N ALA A 479 10.25 -4.37 2.82
CA ALA A 479 10.44 -3.91 4.19
C ALA A 479 11.04 -2.49 4.27
N LEU A 480 11.92 -2.11 3.33
CA LEU A 480 12.47 -0.76 3.25
C LEU A 480 11.40 0.24 2.81
N LYS A 481 10.60 -0.06 1.78
CA LYS A 481 9.49 0.82 1.35
C LYS A 481 8.57 1.16 2.52
N GLU A 482 8.14 0.16 3.28
CA GLU A 482 7.28 0.33 4.45
C GLU A 482 7.94 1.18 5.55
N MET A 483 9.25 1.00 5.79
CA MET A 483 10.01 1.83 6.72
C MET A 483 10.11 3.29 6.24
N LEU A 484 10.44 3.53 4.97
CA LEU A 484 10.63 4.88 4.43
C LEU A 484 9.31 5.65 4.29
N ASP A 485 8.20 4.99 3.92
CA ASP A 485 6.87 5.63 3.91
C ASP A 485 6.45 6.02 5.34
N ARG A 486 6.68 5.17 6.35
CA ARG A 486 6.41 5.51 7.76
C ARG A 486 7.32 6.60 8.32
N LEU A 487 8.53 6.77 7.77
CA LEU A 487 9.44 7.88 8.10
C LEU A 487 9.12 9.19 7.36
N ASN A 488 8.35 9.12 6.27
CA ASN A 488 7.93 10.26 5.45
C ASN A 488 6.45 10.66 5.61
N GLU A 489 5.70 9.94 6.44
CA GLU A 489 4.45 10.42 7.02
C GLU A 489 4.64 11.83 7.60
N ARG A 490 3.65 12.72 7.44
CA ARG A 490 3.65 14.08 8.01
C ARG A 490 2.96 14.07 9.37
N PRO A 491 3.69 14.00 10.50
CA PRO A 491 3.09 13.81 11.80
C PRO A 491 2.45 15.10 12.34
N ILE A 492 1.31 14.97 13.01
CA ILE A 492 0.56 16.10 13.60
C ILE A 492 1.14 16.51 14.97
N TYR A 493 1.80 15.58 15.65
CA TYR A 493 2.48 15.71 16.95
C TYR A 493 3.83 14.97 16.90
N LYS A 494 4.67 15.02 17.95
CA LYS A 494 5.95 14.28 17.95
C LYS A 494 5.68 12.77 17.83
N LYS A 495 5.97 12.18 16.66
CA LYS A 495 5.84 10.74 16.39
C LYS A 495 7.21 10.08 16.37
N THR A 496 7.30 8.92 17.04
CA THR A 496 8.49 8.06 17.04
C THR A 496 8.07 6.65 16.64
N ILE A 497 8.82 5.98 15.76
CA ILE A 497 8.59 4.57 15.37
C ILE A 497 9.86 3.74 15.64
N SER A 498 9.77 2.41 15.51
CA SER A 498 10.93 1.51 15.69
C SER A 498 11.42 0.95 14.36
N ALA A 499 12.75 0.92 14.17
CA ALA A 499 13.41 0.28 13.04
C ALA A 499 13.27 -1.26 13.05
N ARG A 500 12.84 -1.85 14.18
CA ARG A 500 12.84 -3.29 14.44
C ARG A 500 12.23 -4.18 13.34
N PRO A 501 11.09 -3.85 12.69
CA PRO A 501 10.54 -4.70 11.62
C PRO A 501 11.48 -4.84 10.41
N PHE A 502 12.16 -3.75 10.03
CA PHE A 502 13.15 -3.77 8.95
C PHE A 502 14.40 -4.58 9.34
N ILE A 503 14.87 -4.39 10.58
CA ILE A 503 15.99 -5.18 11.13
C ILE A 503 15.65 -6.68 11.09
N GLN A 504 14.45 -7.08 11.51
CA GLN A 504 14.02 -8.48 11.51
C GLN A 504 13.93 -9.08 10.10
N ALA A 505 13.51 -8.31 9.09
CA ALA A 505 13.56 -8.74 7.69
C ALA A 505 15.01 -8.95 7.22
N LEU A 506 15.92 -8.05 7.56
CA LEU A 506 17.33 -8.13 7.18
C LEU A 506 18.07 -9.29 7.87
N GLU A 507 17.81 -9.51 9.17
CA GLU A 507 18.31 -10.68 9.92
C GLU A 507 17.78 -12.01 9.36
N PHE A 508 16.52 -12.04 8.93
CA PHE A 508 15.94 -13.21 8.23
C PHE A 508 16.65 -13.47 6.90
N ALA A 509 16.86 -12.44 6.08
CA ALA A 509 17.46 -12.56 4.75
C ALA A 509 18.92 -13.03 4.76
N TYR A 510 19.71 -12.57 5.72
CA TYR A 510 21.12 -12.98 5.88
C TYR A 510 21.30 -14.23 6.76
N ARG A 511 20.23 -14.72 7.42
CA ARG A 511 20.26 -15.83 8.38
C ARG A 511 21.20 -15.60 9.57
N THR A 512 21.51 -14.34 9.86
CA THR A 512 22.41 -13.89 10.94
C THR A 512 21.76 -12.76 11.73
N ARG A 513 22.22 -12.52 12.96
CA ARG A 513 21.80 -11.34 13.73
C ARG A 513 22.77 -10.19 13.50
N ILE A 514 22.27 -8.95 13.47
CA ILE A 514 23.11 -7.78 13.31
C ILE A 514 23.89 -7.53 14.62
N SER A 515 25.22 -7.53 14.53
CA SER A 515 26.11 -7.36 15.67
C SER A 515 25.96 -5.96 16.27
N ARG A 516 25.33 -5.84 17.44
CA ARG A 516 25.25 -4.57 18.19
C ARG A 516 26.57 -4.11 18.81
N ASN A 517 27.61 -4.93 18.69
CA ASN A 517 28.97 -4.63 19.15
C ASN A 517 29.83 -4.00 18.03
N GLN A 518 29.45 -4.18 16.77
CA GLN A 518 30.07 -3.54 15.60
C GLN A 518 29.10 -2.48 15.08
N GLN A 519 29.30 -1.23 15.52
CA GLN A 519 28.36 -0.13 15.33
C GLN A 519 28.80 0.77 14.16
N ASP A 520 29.00 0.18 12.99
CA ASP A 520 29.44 0.90 11.79
C ASP A 520 28.25 1.19 10.86
N ALA A 521 28.07 2.47 10.50
CA ALA A 521 26.97 2.90 9.64
C ALA A 521 27.25 2.68 8.14
N GLN A 522 28.51 2.56 7.73
CA GLN A 522 28.86 2.17 6.36
C GLN A 522 28.64 0.67 6.14
N GLU A 523 29.02 -0.21 7.09
CA GLU A 523 28.73 -1.65 7.01
C GLU A 523 27.21 -1.88 6.88
N PHE A 524 26.41 -1.23 7.73
CA PHE A 524 24.95 -1.34 7.65
C PHE A 524 24.37 -0.80 6.33
N LEU A 525 24.87 0.34 5.82
CA LEU A 525 24.45 0.87 4.51
C LEU A 525 24.83 -0.10 3.38
N GLN A 526 26.03 -0.69 3.43
CA GLN A 526 26.53 -1.62 2.43
C GLN A 526 25.62 -2.85 2.34
N ILE A 527 25.35 -3.49 3.47
CA ILE A 527 24.47 -4.67 3.57
C ILE A 527 23.08 -4.37 3.00
N VAL A 528 22.50 -3.19 3.30
CA VAL A 528 21.19 -2.79 2.76
C VAL A 528 21.26 -2.54 1.25
N ALA A 529 22.25 -1.79 0.78
CA ALA A 529 22.33 -1.39 -0.63
C ALA A 529 22.71 -2.56 -1.56
N GLU A 530 23.61 -3.45 -1.13
CA GLU A 530 23.94 -4.70 -1.83
C GLU A 530 22.72 -5.62 -1.92
N ARG A 531 22.00 -5.84 -0.81
CA ARG A 531 20.81 -6.72 -0.83
C ARG A 531 19.70 -6.22 -1.74
N LEU A 532 19.50 -4.90 -1.83
CA LEU A 532 18.56 -4.30 -2.77
C LEU A 532 19.02 -4.46 -4.23
N CYS A 533 20.33 -4.42 -4.49
CA CYS A 533 20.92 -4.65 -5.80
C CYS A 533 20.80 -6.13 -6.23
N ASP A 534 21.05 -7.08 -5.31
CA ASP A 534 20.80 -8.50 -5.52
C ASP A 534 19.30 -8.76 -5.82
N GLU A 535 18.40 -8.17 -5.04
CA GLU A 535 16.95 -8.31 -5.23
C GLU A 535 16.51 -7.74 -6.59
N TYR A 536 17.04 -6.58 -6.99
CA TYR A 536 16.83 -5.99 -8.32
C TYR A 536 17.24 -6.96 -9.43
N HIS A 537 18.50 -7.42 -9.40
CA HIS A 537 19.05 -8.30 -10.44
C HIS A 537 18.38 -9.68 -10.49
N ALA A 538 18.01 -10.25 -9.35
CA ALA A 538 17.21 -11.47 -9.31
C ALA A 538 15.83 -11.26 -9.97
N GLY A 539 15.22 -10.08 -9.77
CA GLY A 539 13.96 -9.73 -10.40
C GLY A 539 14.06 -9.52 -11.92
N VAL A 540 15.12 -8.87 -12.40
CA VAL A 540 15.41 -8.75 -13.85
C VAL A 540 15.64 -10.12 -14.48
N LYS A 541 16.40 -11.01 -13.81
CA LYS A 541 16.64 -12.40 -14.26
C LYS A 541 15.40 -13.30 -14.16
N ALA A 542 14.40 -12.95 -13.37
CA ALA A 542 13.10 -13.61 -13.34
C ALA A 542 12.28 -13.24 -14.59
N ARG A 543 12.10 -11.95 -14.84
CA ARG A 543 11.36 -11.43 -16.02
C ARG A 543 11.93 -11.95 -17.33
N LYS A 544 13.26 -11.93 -17.50
CA LYS A 544 13.91 -12.37 -18.75
C LYS A 544 13.74 -13.85 -19.07
N ARG A 545 13.63 -14.75 -18.07
CA ARG A 545 13.46 -16.19 -18.29
C ARG A 545 12.14 -16.56 -18.97
N LEU A 546 11.09 -15.75 -18.83
CA LEU A 546 9.79 -15.95 -19.49
C LEU A 546 9.68 -15.27 -20.87
N GLN A 547 10.70 -14.50 -21.27
CA GLN A 547 10.76 -13.83 -22.58
C GLN A 547 11.59 -14.65 -23.59
N SER A 548 12.41 -15.59 -23.11
CA SER A 548 13.02 -16.63 -23.96
C SER A 548 11.95 -17.57 -24.52
N PRO A 549 11.93 -17.86 -25.83
CA PRO A 549 10.98 -18.82 -26.39
C PRO A 549 11.24 -20.24 -25.87
N VAL A 550 10.21 -20.86 -25.30
CA VAL A 550 10.28 -22.24 -24.77
C VAL A 550 10.40 -23.23 -25.92
N ALA A 551 11.52 -23.96 -25.97
CA ALA A 551 11.67 -25.09 -26.88
C ALA A 551 10.73 -26.25 -26.44
N PRO A 552 10.02 -26.92 -27.37
CA PRO A 552 9.08 -27.99 -27.02
C PRO A 552 9.81 -29.24 -26.49
N PRO A 553 9.24 -29.96 -25.50
CA PRO A 553 9.89 -31.10 -24.87
C PRO A 553 9.92 -32.34 -25.79
N THR A 554 11.09 -32.68 -26.32
CA THR A 554 11.31 -33.93 -27.06
C THR A 554 11.37 -35.13 -26.12
N GLY A 555 10.52 -36.13 -26.35
CA GLY A 555 10.51 -37.40 -25.62
C GLY A 555 11.71 -38.33 -25.94
N PRO A 556 11.86 -39.45 -25.21
CA PRO A 556 13.04 -40.30 -25.28
C PRO A 556 13.11 -41.17 -26.54
N GLY A 557 14.24 -41.11 -27.25
CA GLY A 557 14.61 -41.97 -28.38
C GLY A 557 16.12 -42.24 -28.40
N PRO A 558 16.60 -43.31 -29.07
CA PRO A 558 17.90 -43.92 -28.76
C PRO A 558 19.15 -43.26 -29.39
N GLN A 559 20.30 -43.67 -28.85
CA GLN A 559 21.65 -43.14 -29.07
C GLN A 559 22.19 -43.32 -30.51
N MET A 560 22.99 -42.35 -30.97
CA MET A 560 24.21 -42.60 -31.77
C MET A 560 25.32 -41.61 -31.38
N THR A 561 26.56 -41.94 -31.75
CA THR A 561 27.82 -41.37 -31.24
C THR A 561 28.50 -40.40 -32.22
N THR A 562 29.23 -39.39 -31.73
CA THR A 562 30.64 -39.06 -32.12
C THR A 562 31.21 -37.89 -31.28
N ASP A 563 32.47 -37.51 -31.56
CA ASP A 563 33.40 -36.85 -30.64
C ASP A 563 33.35 -35.31 -30.49
N ALA A 564 34.12 -34.84 -29.51
CA ALA A 564 34.16 -33.48 -28.98
C ALA A 564 34.80 -32.41 -29.89
N THR A 565 34.46 -31.15 -29.62
CA THR A 565 35.47 -30.08 -29.40
C THR A 565 34.86 -28.91 -28.60
N LEU A 566 35.72 -28.09 -27.99
CA LEU A 566 35.36 -26.87 -27.27
C LEU A 566 35.72 -25.64 -28.12
N GLU A 567 34.84 -24.64 -28.15
CA GLU A 567 35.26 -23.24 -27.96
C GLU A 567 34.05 -22.35 -27.61
N LYS A 568 34.32 -21.16 -27.05
CA LYS A 568 33.30 -20.16 -26.69
C LYS A 568 33.70 -18.79 -27.21
N ASN A 569 32.86 -18.22 -28.08
CA ASN A 569 32.73 -16.77 -28.24
C ASN A 569 31.28 -16.42 -28.63
N PRO A 570 30.68 -15.35 -28.08
CA PRO A 570 29.32 -14.96 -28.41
C PRO A 570 29.31 -14.04 -29.64
N THR A 571 29.19 -14.62 -30.84
CA THR A 571 28.70 -13.89 -32.02
C THR A 571 27.18 -13.98 -32.09
N GLU A 572 26.55 -12.93 -32.62
CA GLU A 572 25.09 -12.81 -32.69
C GLU A 572 24.49 -13.85 -33.65
N ILE A 573 23.64 -14.73 -33.13
CA ILE A 573 22.92 -15.72 -33.95
C ILE A 573 21.61 -15.08 -34.43
N GLU A 574 21.59 -14.61 -35.68
CA GLU A 574 20.36 -14.22 -36.37
C GLU A 574 19.44 -15.44 -36.57
N VAL A 575 18.46 -15.63 -35.68
CA VAL A 575 17.38 -16.60 -35.90
C VAL A 575 16.29 -15.94 -36.76
N ARG A 576 16.31 -16.20 -38.08
CA ARG A 576 15.21 -15.85 -38.98
C ARG A 576 14.00 -16.76 -38.72
N ILE A 577 12.82 -16.17 -38.56
CA ILE A 577 11.53 -16.86 -38.64
C ILE A 577 10.97 -16.58 -40.03
N ASP A 578 10.69 -17.65 -40.79
CA ASP A 578 10.21 -17.51 -42.16
C ASP A 578 8.68 -17.35 -42.21
N ASN A 579 8.25 -16.12 -42.51
CA ASN A 579 6.84 -15.74 -42.67
C ASN A 579 6.48 -15.43 -44.14
N GLY A 580 7.19 -16.00 -45.12
CA GLY A 580 6.74 -16.05 -46.51
C GLY A 580 6.62 -14.70 -47.24
N THR A 581 7.42 -13.70 -46.86
CA THR A 581 7.47 -12.38 -47.51
C THR A 581 8.92 -11.92 -47.71
N GLU A 582 9.27 -11.44 -48.91
CA GLU A 582 10.66 -11.23 -49.34
C GLU A 582 11.42 -10.08 -48.62
N ASN A 583 10.79 -9.32 -47.72
CA ASN A 583 11.43 -8.20 -47.00
C ASN A 583 10.96 -8.11 -45.53
N GLY A 584 11.40 -9.05 -44.68
CA GLY A 584 11.12 -9.05 -43.24
C GLY A 584 11.96 -8.03 -42.43
N LEU A 585 11.34 -7.36 -41.46
CA LEU A 585 11.97 -6.36 -40.58
C LEU A 585 12.54 -6.96 -39.27
N PRO A 586 13.77 -6.63 -38.83
CA PRO A 586 14.36 -7.20 -37.59
C PRO A 586 14.07 -6.44 -36.28
N ALA A 587 14.12 -7.18 -35.16
CA ALA A 587 14.69 -6.75 -33.87
C ALA A 587 14.22 -5.44 -33.17
N ILE A 588 12.92 -5.14 -33.14
CA ILE A 588 12.39 -3.94 -32.44
C ILE A 588 12.07 -4.16 -30.93
N ILE A 589 11.77 -5.39 -30.50
CA ILE A 589 11.20 -5.66 -29.16
C ILE A 589 12.26 -5.75 -28.06
N ASP A 590 13.31 -6.55 -28.27
CA ASP A 590 14.34 -6.83 -27.24
C ASP A 590 15.21 -5.59 -26.91
N THR A 591 15.44 -4.73 -27.91
CA THR A 591 16.14 -3.44 -27.75
C THR A 591 15.38 -2.52 -26.80
N LYS A 592 14.06 -2.36 -26.99
CA LYS A 592 13.21 -1.51 -26.13
C LYS A 592 13.12 -2.01 -24.70
N LEU A 593 13.17 -3.32 -24.47
CA LEU A 593 13.18 -3.88 -23.11
C LEU A 593 14.49 -3.60 -22.39
N LYS A 594 15.64 -3.60 -23.10
CA LYS A 594 16.93 -3.17 -22.55
C LYS A 594 16.91 -1.66 -22.26
N GLU A 595 16.48 -0.83 -23.22
CA GLU A 595 16.33 0.62 -23.04
C GLU A 595 15.49 0.98 -21.81
N ILE A 596 14.38 0.27 -21.56
CA ILE A 596 13.50 0.49 -20.38
C ILE A 596 14.17 0.05 -19.07
N ASP A 597 14.87 -1.10 -19.02
CA ASP A 597 15.58 -1.50 -17.80
C ASP A 597 16.81 -0.61 -17.52
N ASP A 598 17.49 -0.09 -18.55
CA ASP A 598 18.60 0.85 -18.43
C ASP A 598 18.11 2.25 -17.99
N GLU A 599 16.98 2.75 -18.53
CA GLU A 599 16.36 4.00 -18.07
C GLU A 599 15.93 3.90 -16.59
N TYR A 600 15.48 2.72 -16.14
CA TYR A 600 14.88 2.51 -14.81
C TYR A 600 15.70 1.67 -13.81
N GLY A 601 16.99 1.45 -14.07
CA GLY A 601 17.90 0.65 -13.22
C GLY A 601 18.08 1.13 -11.77
N PHE A 602 18.63 0.23 -10.92
CA PHE A 602 18.77 0.38 -9.46
C PHE A 602 19.52 1.67 -9.09
N PRO A 603 18.93 2.59 -8.29
CA PRO A 603 19.41 3.97 -8.23
C PRO A 603 20.77 4.16 -7.55
N PHE A 604 21.27 3.20 -6.78
CA PHE A 604 22.60 3.28 -6.16
C PHE A 604 23.74 2.68 -7.01
N GLU A 605 23.43 1.92 -8.07
CA GLU A 605 24.45 1.20 -8.83
C GLU A 605 25.20 2.09 -9.82
N GLY A 606 26.51 2.16 -9.65
CA GLY A 606 27.45 2.71 -10.62
C GLY A 606 28.52 1.69 -10.99
N MET A 607 29.35 2.04 -11.97
CA MET A 607 30.49 1.22 -12.39
C MET A 607 31.79 2.01 -12.34
N LEU A 608 32.81 1.39 -11.75
CA LEU A 608 34.20 1.80 -11.83
C LEU A 608 34.93 0.93 -12.86
N GLU A 609 35.81 1.54 -13.63
CA GLU A 609 36.67 0.88 -14.60
C GLU A 609 38.14 1.14 -14.27
N SER A 610 38.94 0.08 -14.29
CA SER A 610 40.37 0.07 -13.97
C SER A 610 41.19 -0.30 -15.22
N GLN A 611 41.73 0.72 -15.90
CA GLN A 611 42.57 0.56 -17.09
C GLN A 611 44.06 0.47 -16.71
N ILE A 612 44.71 -0.65 -17.03
CA ILE A 612 46.16 -0.86 -16.83
C ILE A 612 46.91 -0.60 -18.14
N VAL A 613 48.02 0.13 -18.07
CA VAL A 613 48.91 0.44 -19.21
C VAL A 613 50.38 0.22 -18.84
N CYS A 614 51.08 -0.64 -19.59
CA CYS A 614 52.50 -0.89 -19.40
C CYS A 614 53.35 0.33 -19.83
N GLN A 615 54.22 0.81 -18.95
CA GLN A 615 55.07 1.99 -19.23
C GLN A 615 56.29 1.67 -20.12
N THR A 616 56.48 0.41 -20.54
CA THR A 616 57.63 -0.02 -21.35
C THR A 616 57.25 -0.49 -22.76
N CYS A 617 56.12 -1.18 -22.92
CA CYS A 617 55.64 -1.63 -24.25
C CYS A 617 54.32 -0.97 -24.68
N HIS A 618 53.80 -0.03 -23.86
CA HIS A 618 52.54 0.70 -24.07
C HIS A 618 51.31 -0.17 -24.33
N TYR A 619 51.38 -1.47 -24.02
CA TYR A 619 50.23 -2.36 -24.05
C TYR A 619 49.19 -1.90 -23.03
N GLN A 620 47.96 -1.76 -23.51
CA GLN A 620 46.78 -1.49 -22.69
C GLN A 620 46.07 -2.82 -22.49
N TYR A 621 45.85 -3.18 -21.24
CA TYR A 621 45.10 -4.39 -20.88
C TYR A 621 43.61 -4.23 -21.17
N LYS A 622 42.87 -5.33 -21.28
CA LYS A 622 41.41 -5.31 -21.23
C LYS A 622 40.96 -4.62 -19.92
N PRO A 623 40.16 -3.54 -19.97
CA PRO A 623 39.77 -2.81 -18.77
C PRO A 623 38.89 -3.67 -17.86
N ASN A 624 39.23 -3.70 -16.57
CA ASN A 624 38.44 -4.42 -15.56
C ASN A 624 37.34 -3.49 -15.02
N GLN A 625 36.08 -3.92 -15.12
CA GLN A 625 34.90 -3.17 -14.66
C GLN A 625 34.29 -3.81 -13.40
N THR A 626 34.02 -2.99 -12.39
CA THR A 626 33.44 -3.41 -11.10
C THR A 626 32.29 -2.48 -10.74
N SER A 627 31.10 -3.02 -10.47
CA SER A 627 29.98 -2.23 -9.97
C SER A 627 30.17 -1.86 -8.48
N PHE A 628 29.49 -0.79 -8.06
CA PHE A 628 29.48 -0.31 -6.68
C PHE A 628 28.10 0.25 -6.33
N VAL A 629 27.72 0.16 -5.05
CA VAL A 629 26.50 0.77 -4.49
C VAL A 629 26.78 1.93 -3.52
N ASN A 630 28.06 2.13 -3.20
CA ASN A 630 28.57 3.11 -2.22
C ASN A 630 30.08 3.32 -2.47
N LEU A 631 30.56 4.56 -2.41
CA LEU A 631 31.97 4.90 -2.63
C LEU A 631 32.67 5.26 -1.31
N THR A 632 33.62 4.43 -0.87
CA THR A 632 34.52 4.80 0.24
C THR A 632 35.70 5.63 -0.27
N LEU A 633 35.77 6.89 0.14
CA LEU A 633 36.89 7.78 -0.13
C LEU A 633 37.81 7.88 1.09
N GLN A 634 39.12 7.79 0.88
CA GLN A 634 40.11 7.95 1.95
C GLN A 634 40.32 9.43 2.28
N VAL A 635 40.13 9.81 3.54
CA VAL A 635 40.40 11.19 3.98
C VAL A 635 41.90 11.36 4.23
N PRO A 636 42.61 12.25 3.52
CA PRO A 636 44.05 12.45 3.71
C PRO A 636 44.38 12.97 5.12
N GLN A 637 45.56 12.62 5.63
CA GLN A 637 46.05 13.04 6.95
C GLN A 637 46.54 14.50 6.91
N LYS A 638 45.60 15.44 6.82
CA LYS A 638 45.81 16.90 6.79
C LYS A 638 44.82 17.59 7.74
N SER A 639 45.06 18.84 8.11
CA SER A 639 44.12 19.62 8.95
C SER A 639 42.77 19.88 8.27
N SER A 640 42.77 20.03 6.95
CA SER A 640 41.58 20.13 6.10
C SER A 640 41.81 19.58 4.70
N THR A 641 40.72 19.30 3.99
CA THR A 641 40.66 18.85 2.59
C THR A 641 39.29 19.21 1.99
N THR A 642 39.11 19.03 0.68
CA THR A 642 37.78 19.08 0.04
C THR A 642 37.30 17.67 -0.34
N LEU A 643 35.99 17.51 -0.55
CA LEU A 643 35.42 16.27 -1.10
C LEU A 643 36.00 15.94 -2.49
N ASN A 644 36.17 16.96 -3.34
CA ASN A 644 36.83 16.82 -4.64
C ASN A 644 38.26 16.25 -4.50
N ALA A 645 39.09 16.78 -3.58
CA ALA A 645 40.43 16.25 -3.33
C ALA A 645 40.45 14.80 -2.81
N CYS A 646 39.35 14.31 -2.22
CA CYS A 646 39.18 12.90 -1.86
C CYS A 646 38.79 12.04 -3.09
N PHE A 647 37.98 12.56 -4.02
CA PHE A 647 37.74 11.92 -5.32
C PHE A 647 39.00 11.89 -6.20
N ASP A 648 39.75 13.00 -6.25
CA ASP A 648 41.04 13.09 -6.95
C ASP A 648 42.03 12.05 -6.41
N GLY A 649 41.93 11.68 -5.13
CA GLY A 649 42.68 10.60 -4.50
C GLY A 649 42.28 9.19 -4.95
N LEU A 650 40.97 8.95 -5.17
CA LEU A 650 40.45 7.67 -5.68
C LEU A 650 40.70 7.48 -7.19
N LEU A 651 40.59 8.56 -7.97
CA LEU A 651 40.68 8.54 -9.43
C LEU A 651 42.10 8.84 -9.96
N LYS A 652 43.07 8.96 -9.05
CA LYS A 652 44.49 9.20 -9.40
C LYS A 652 45.06 8.03 -10.18
N THR A 653 45.93 8.30 -11.15
CA THR A 653 46.82 7.28 -11.72
C THR A 653 47.71 6.69 -10.63
N GLU A 654 47.53 5.42 -10.31
CA GLU A 654 48.45 4.64 -9.48
C GLU A 654 49.61 4.14 -10.36
N TYR A 655 50.83 4.21 -9.87
CA TYR A 655 51.99 3.60 -10.51
C TYR A 655 52.42 2.38 -9.69
N ILE A 656 52.44 1.21 -10.34
CA ILE A 656 52.81 -0.05 -9.71
C ILE A 656 54.08 -0.54 -10.38
N ASP A 657 55.14 -0.68 -9.58
CA ASP A 657 56.42 -1.27 -9.98
C ASP A 657 56.37 -2.81 -9.85
N ASP A 658 57.41 -3.50 -10.29
CA ASP A 658 57.55 -4.97 -10.21
C ASP A 658 56.49 -5.83 -10.94
N PHE A 659 55.63 -5.23 -11.77
CA PHE A 659 54.56 -5.93 -12.48
C PHE A 659 55.08 -6.77 -13.68
N LYS A 660 54.61 -8.01 -13.81
CA LYS A 660 55.00 -8.93 -14.91
C LYS A 660 54.03 -8.79 -16.09
N CYS A 661 54.29 -7.83 -16.98
CA CYS A 661 53.41 -7.60 -18.14
C CYS A 661 53.47 -8.75 -19.16
N ASP A 662 52.30 -9.28 -19.55
CA ASP A 662 52.15 -10.46 -20.41
C ASP A 662 52.70 -10.24 -21.83
N ARG A 663 52.45 -9.08 -22.47
CA ARG A 663 53.10 -8.76 -23.75
C ARG A 663 54.63 -8.71 -23.63
N CYS A 664 55.17 -8.25 -22.50
CA CYS A 664 56.62 -8.31 -22.22
C CYS A 664 57.11 -9.73 -21.92
N ARG A 665 56.30 -10.58 -21.28
CA ARG A 665 56.57 -12.02 -21.07
C ARG A 665 56.64 -12.76 -22.39
N LEU A 666 55.67 -12.54 -23.29
CA LEU A 666 55.63 -13.16 -24.61
C LEU A 666 56.77 -12.66 -25.51
N GLN A 667 57.11 -11.37 -25.48
CA GLN A 667 58.29 -10.87 -26.18
C GLN A 667 59.58 -11.51 -25.64
N HIS A 668 59.75 -11.60 -24.31
CA HIS A 668 60.91 -12.27 -23.72
C HIS A 668 60.97 -13.76 -24.09
N ALA A 669 59.84 -14.46 -24.10
CA ALA A 669 59.75 -15.84 -24.55
C ALA A 669 60.13 -15.99 -26.04
N LEU A 670 59.68 -15.07 -26.90
CA LEU A 670 60.10 -15.00 -28.30
C LEU A 670 61.62 -14.83 -28.43
N ASP A 671 62.20 -13.87 -27.70
CA ASP A 671 63.64 -13.56 -27.72
C ASP A 671 64.50 -14.73 -27.21
N VAL A 672 63.96 -15.53 -26.27
CA VAL A 672 64.58 -16.77 -25.78
C VAL A 672 64.47 -17.87 -26.83
N LYS A 673 63.26 -18.13 -27.35
CA LYS A 673 63.00 -19.19 -28.34
C LYS A 673 63.73 -18.98 -29.66
N MET A 674 63.84 -17.73 -30.14
CA MET A 674 64.64 -17.40 -31.32
C MET A 674 66.15 -17.63 -31.07
N ARG A 675 66.63 -17.47 -29.83
CA ARG A 675 68.02 -17.79 -29.46
C ARG A 675 68.24 -19.30 -29.40
N GLU A 676 67.32 -20.06 -28.82
CA GLU A 676 67.32 -21.54 -28.83
C GLU A 676 67.35 -22.06 -30.28
N LEU A 677 66.49 -21.53 -31.16
CA LEU A 677 66.46 -21.89 -32.58
C LEU A 677 67.80 -21.60 -33.29
N SER A 678 68.44 -20.46 -33.00
CA SER A 678 69.75 -20.10 -33.57
C SER A 678 70.91 -20.98 -33.09
N GLN A 679 70.73 -21.74 -32.01
CA GLN A 679 71.75 -22.60 -31.39
C GLN A 679 71.48 -24.10 -31.63
N SER A 680 70.24 -24.49 -31.89
CA SER A 680 69.88 -25.89 -32.15
C SER A 680 70.46 -26.40 -33.47
N ARG A 681 71.04 -27.61 -33.41
CA ARG A 681 71.59 -28.35 -34.57
C ARG A 681 70.70 -29.53 -35.00
N ALA A 682 69.58 -29.76 -34.31
CA ALA A 682 68.70 -30.90 -34.54
C ALA A 682 67.42 -30.48 -35.27
N THR A 683 67.13 -31.13 -36.40
CA THR A 683 66.03 -30.76 -37.31
C THR A 683 64.63 -31.03 -36.75
N GLY A 684 64.50 -31.91 -35.75
CA GLY A 684 63.26 -32.11 -35.00
C GLY A 684 62.96 -30.91 -34.09
N ASP A 685 63.91 -30.56 -33.24
CA ASP A 685 63.80 -29.46 -32.27
C ASP A 685 63.60 -28.11 -32.97
N GLN A 686 64.27 -27.89 -34.11
CA GLN A 686 64.09 -26.69 -34.94
C GLN A 686 62.62 -26.51 -35.36
N LYS A 687 61.94 -27.55 -35.86
CA LYS A 687 60.51 -27.48 -36.24
C LYS A 687 59.58 -27.22 -35.05
N ILE A 688 59.89 -27.77 -33.88
CA ILE A 688 59.13 -27.53 -32.65
C ILE A 688 59.28 -26.06 -32.24
N LEU A 689 60.52 -25.55 -32.22
CA LEU A 689 60.83 -24.15 -31.88
C LEU A 689 60.21 -23.16 -32.89
N GLU A 690 60.25 -23.45 -34.20
CA GLU A 690 59.55 -22.65 -35.22
C GLU A 690 58.03 -22.60 -34.97
N THR A 691 57.43 -23.73 -34.57
CA THR A 691 56.00 -23.81 -34.24
C THR A 691 55.67 -23.02 -32.96
N GLU A 692 56.48 -23.15 -31.90
CA GLU A 692 56.33 -22.36 -30.66
C GLU A 692 56.49 -20.86 -30.94
N ILE A 693 57.51 -20.45 -31.70
CA ILE A 693 57.75 -19.06 -32.09
C ILE A 693 56.56 -18.51 -32.88
N GLN A 694 55.99 -19.27 -33.81
CA GLN A 694 54.86 -18.80 -34.61
C GLN A 694 53.57 -18.67 -33.77
N ARG A 695 53.35 -19.55 -32.78
CA ARG A 695 52.26 -19.38 -31.79
C ARG A 695 52.46 -18.12 -30.93
N ILE A 696 53.68 -17.87 -30.45
CA ILE A 696 54.01 -16.67 -29.67
C ILE A 696 53.82 -15.39 -30.50
N ARG A 697 54.26 -15.39 -31.78
CA ARG A 697 54.03 -14.26 -32.70
C ARG A 697 52.55 -13.97 -32.91
N ASN A 698 51.74 -15.01 -33.13
CA ASN A 698 50.31 -14.87 -33.30
C ASN A 698 49.67 -14.22 -32.05
N ALA A 699 49.92 -14.77 -30.86
CA ALA A 699 49.40 -14.20 -29.60
C ALA A 699 49.91 -12.79 -29.29
N LEU A 700 51.14 -12.43 -29.68
CA LEU A 700 51.63 -11.04 -29.59
C LEU A 700 50.85 -10.05 -30.48
N THR A 701 50.10 -10.54 -31.47
CA THR A 701 49.24 -9.74 -32.37
C THR A 701 47.75 -9.86 -32.10
N THR A 702 47.26 -11.00 -31.59
CA THR A 702 45.82 -11.26 -31.38
C THR A 702 45.37 -11.03 -29.94
N ASP A 703 45.89 -11.81 -28.98
CA ASP A 703 45.57 -11.67 -27.56
C ASP A 703 46.78 -11.98 -26.65
N PRO A 704 47.58 -10.96 -26.28
CA PRO A 704 48.72 -11.13 -25.37
C PRO A 704 48.38 -11.56 -23.94
N GLU A 705 47.10 -11.53 -23.54
CA GLU A 705 46.63 -11.96 -22.22
C GLU A 705 46.18 -13.43 -22.20
N GLY A 706 46.00 -14.04 -23.37
CA GLY A 706 45.52 -15.42 -23.50
C GLY A 706 46.52 -16.49 -23.03
N SER A 707 45.99 -17.65 -22.63
CA SER A 707 46.78 -18.84 -22.32
C SER A 707 47.28 -19.51 -23.61
N LEU A 708 48.60 -19.67 -23.75
CA LEU A 708 49.21 -20.36 -24.89
C LEU A 708 49.32 -21.86 -24.64
N GLU A 709 48.45 -22.65 -25.28
CA GLU A 709 48.53 -24.11 -25.22
C GLU A 709 49.66 -24.66 -26.11
N GLY A 710 50.37 -25.67 -25.59
CA GLY A 710 51.48 -26.33 -26.29
C GLY A 710 52.67 -25.41 -26.61
N VAL A 711 52.98 -24.45 -25.72
CA VAL A 711 54.18 -23.62 -25.78
C VAL A 711 54.87 -23.60 -24.41
N THR A 712 56.15 -23.95 -24.38
CA THR A 712 56.98 -23.98 -23.18
C THR A 712 57.54 -22.59 -22.88
N LEU A 713 56.89 -21.86 -21.98
CA LEU A 713 57.33 -20.51 -21.57
C LEU A 713 58.53 -20.57 -20.59
N PRO A 714 59.45 -19.58 -20.61
CA PRO A 714 60.53 -19.47 -19.63
C PRO A 714 60.05 -19.34 -18.17
N PRO A 715 60.87 -19.71 -17.17
CA PRO A 715 60.53 -19.63 -15.75
C PRO A 715 60.03 -18.25 -15.32
N ALA A 716 59.06 -18.20 -14.41
CA ALA A 716 58.38 -16.97 -14.02
C ALA A 716 59.31 -15.91 -13.40
N GLU A 717 60.48 -16.32 -12.90
CA GLU A 717 61.54 -15.51 -12.30
C GLU A 717 62.36 -14.76 -13.36
N SER A 718 62.47 -15.32 -14.57
CA SER A 718 63.19 -14.72 -15.71
C SER A 718 62.42 -13.58 -16.38
N VAL A 719 61.10 -13.54 -16.18
CA VAL A 719 60.20 -12.58 -16.83
C VAL A 719 60.54 -11.15 -16.40
N PRO A 720 60.81 -10.22 -17.35
CA PRO A 720 61.22 -8.87 -17.01
C PRO A 720 60.09 -8.10 -16.32
N LYS A 721 60.32 -7.76 -15.04
CA LYS A 721 59.50 -6.83 -14.25
C LYS A 721 59.43 -5.45 -14.91
N ARG A 722 58.23 -4.87 -14.99
CA ARG A 722 57.96 -3.56 -15.61
C ARG A 722 57.12 -2.68 -14.70
N LYS A 723 57.19 -1.37 -14.92
CA LYS A 723 56.29 -0.39 -14.31
C LYS A 723 54.98 -0.31 -15.12
N ILE A 724 53.85 -0.30 -14.43
CA ILE A 724 52.53 -0.03 -15.03
C ILE A 724 51.94 1.25 -14.45
N ALA A 725 51.04 1.88 -15.23
CA ALA A 725 50.14 2.91 -14.77
C ALA A 725 48.71 2.35 -14.76
N ARG A 726 48.03 2.45 -13.63
CA ARG A 726 46.63 2.05 -13.45
C ARG A 726 45.77 3.29 -13.29
N HIS A 727 44.75 3.41 -14.12
CA HIS A 727 43.83 4.54 -14.14
C HIS A 727 42.46 4.05 -13.69
N MET A 728 41.82 4.74 -12.76
CA MET A 728 40.45 4.44 -12.33
C MET A 728 39.50 5.56 -12.75
N ARG A 729 38.37 5.20 -13.37
CA ARG A 729 37.31 6.14 -13.75
C ARG A 729 35.93 5.57 -13.44
N ILE A 730 34.97 6.45 -13.12
CA ILE A 730 33.55 6.06 -13.08
C ILE A 730 33.04 6.08 -14.53
N THR A 731 32.52 4.96 -15.02
CA THR A 731 31.93 4.82 -16.36
C THR A 731 30.42 4.99 -16.32
N VAL A 732 29.75 4.35 -15.36
CA VAL A 732 28.31 4.51 -15.10
C VAL A 732 28.11 5.24 -13.78
N PHE A 733 27.41 6.38 -13.82
CA PHE A 733 27.07 7.17 -12.64
C PHE A 733 25.69 6.76 -12.10
N PRO A 734 25.55 6.40 -10.81
CA PRO A 734 24.26 6.06 -10.22
C PRO A 734 23.38 7.30 -10.12
N LYS A 735 22.06 7.09 -10.02
CA LYS A 735 21.09 8.17 -9.73
C LYS A 735 21.28 8.73 -8.31
N ILE A 736 21.78 7.93 -7.39
CA ILE A 736 22.14 8.30 -6.02
C ILE A 736 23.57 7.81 -5.73
N ILE A 737 24.48 8.74 -5.48
CA ILE A 737 25.81 8.42 -4.96
C ILE A 737 25.75 8.45 -3.43
N ALA A 738 25.90 7.28 -2.82
CA ALA A 738 26.36 7.18 -1.43
C ALA A 738 27.90 7.35 -1.40
N ILE A 739 28.38 8.20 -0.48
CA ILE A 739 29.81 8.41 -0.23
C ILE A 739 30.08 8.16 1.26
N HIS A 740 31.00 7.26 1.55
CA HIS A 740 31.62 7.08 2.86
C HIS A 740 32.97 7.80 2.92
N LEU A 741 33.23 8.50 4.02
CA LEU A 741 34.51 9.13 4.29
C LEU A 741 35.30 8.27 5.29
N SER A 742 36.19 7.43 4.77
CA SER A 742 37.11 6.63 5.59
C SER A 742 38.04 7.55 6.38
N ARG A 743 37.88 7.51 7.71
CA ARG A 743 38.64 8.31 8.67
C ARG A 743 39.48 7.43 9.62
N SER A 744 39.56 6.13 9.39
CA SER A 744 40.33 5.22 10.25
C SER A 744 41.83 5.35 10.00
N ILE A 745 42.60 5.63 11.04
CA ILE A 745 44.07 5.62 11.01
C ILE A 745 44.53 4.51 11.96
N PHE A 746 45.14 3.47 11.40
CA PHE A 746 45.74 2.38 12.14
C PHE A 746 47.25 2.58 12.20
N ASP A 747 47.79 2.79 13.39
CA ASP A 747 49.21 2.67 13.70
C ASP A 747 49.47 1.36 14.46
N ARG A 748 50.73 0.91 14.54
CA ARG A 748 51.13 -0.40 15.07
C ARG A 748 50.71 -0.67 16.52
N SER A 749 50.31 0.37 17.27
CA SER A 749 49.88 0.29 18.67
C SER A 749 48.56 1.01 18.97
N SER A 750 47.93 1.69 18.00
CA SER A 750 46.71 2.45 18.24
C SER A 750 45.83 2.62 16.99
N SER A 751 44.52 2.69 17.19
CA SER A 751 43.57 3.13 16.17
C SER A 751 43.01 4.50 16.54
N SER A 752 43.02 5.43 15.59
CA SER A 752 42.58 6.81 15.79
C SER A 752 41.71 7.28 14.61
N LYS A 753 40.99 8.38 14.83
CA LYS A 753 40.02 8.94 13.86
C LYS A 753 40.55 10.23 13.26
N ASN A 754 40.70 10.24 11.94
CA ASN A 754 41.15 11.40 11.17
C ASN A 754 40.20 12.59 11.37
N ALA A 755 40.68 13.57 12.13
CA ALA A 755 39.97 14.78 12.51
C ALA A 755 39.96 15.88 11.42
N ALA A 756 40.50 15.59 10.23
CA ALA A 756 40.51 16.50 9.08
C ALA A 756 39.12 17.08 8.79
N LYS A 757 39.04 18.40 8.60
CA LYS A 757 37.83 19.04 8.08
C LYS A 757 37.69 18.75 6.59
N VAL A 758 36.71 17.95 6.21
CA VAL A 758 36.34 17.70 4.80
C VAL A 758 35.29 18.73 4.42
N ALA A 759 35.66 19.71 3.60
CA ALA A 759 34.71 20.67 3.03
C ALA A 759 33.99 20.05 1.83
N PHE A 760 32.67 20.10 1.82
CA PHE A 760 31.83 19.53 0.77
C PHE A 760 30.79 20.53 0.24
N PRO A 761 30.45 20.50 -1.05
CA PRO A 761 29.48 21.40 -1.64
C PRO A 761 28.04 20.90 -1.48
N GLU A 762 27.08 21.82 -1.53
CA GLU A 762 25.65 21.49 -1.66
C GLU A 762 25.31 20.87 -3.02
N ARG A 763 26.04 21.24 -4.07
CA ARG A 763 25.89 20.78 -5.44
C ARG A 763 27.24 20.27 -5.95
N LEU A 764 27.35 18.99 -6.26
CA LEU A 764 28.59 18.30 -6.62
C LEU A 764 28.62 17.99 -8.13
N PRO A 765 29.56 18.56 -8.91
CA PRO A 765 29.80 18.15 -10.28
C PRO A 765 30.70 16.91 -10.31
N LEU A 766 30.38 15.95 -11.17
CA LEU A 766 31.20 14.76 -11.46
C LEU A 766 31.19 14.44 -12.96
N GLY A 767 32.15 13.62 -13.41
CA GLY A 767 32.34 13.29 -14.83
C GLY A 767 33.27 14.27 -15.55
N GLY A 768 33.62 13.94 -16.80
CA GLY A 768 34.49 14.77 -17.64
C GLY A 768 33.79 16.04 -18.13
N ILE A 769 34.57 17.03 -18.58
CA ILE A 769 34.11 18.39 -18.94
C ILE A 769 32.90 18.38 -19.91
N LEU A 770 32.93 17.48 -20.91
CA LEU A 770 31.87 17.37 -21.93
C LEU A 770 30.60 16.65 -21.46
N ASN A 771 30.69 15.82 -20.41
CA ASN A 771 29.62 14.95 -19.92
C ASN A 771 29.42 15.11 -18.40
N GLN A 772 29.52 16.34 -17.91
CA GLN A 772 29.44 16.66 -16.48
C GLN A 772 28.01 16.43 -15.95
N LYS A 773 27.87 15.60 -14.92
CA LYS A 773 26.63 15.36 -14.19
C LYS A 773 26.65 16.16 -12.89
N TRP A 774 25.53 16.81 -12.58
CA TRP A 774 25.33 17.56 -11.34
C TRP A 774 24.53 16.72 -10.35
N PHE A 775 24.93 16.77 -9.07
CA PHE A 775 24.25 16.09 -7.98
C PHE A 775 23.94 17.03 -6.83
N LYS A 776 22.75 16.93 -6.24
CA LYS A 776 22.33 17.72 -5.07
C LYS A 776 22.46 16.91 -3.78
N LEU A 777 23.06 17.50 -2.75
CA LEU A 777 23.17 16.89 -1.43
C LEU A 777 21.79 16.86 -0.73
N LEU A 778 21.22 15.66 -0.55
CA LEU A 778 19.92 15.47 0.09
C LEU A 778 20.01 15.00 1.55
N ALA A 779 21.03 14.21 1.90
CA ALA A 779 21.25 13.75 3.28
C ALA A 779 22.74 13.57 3.62
N ILE A 780 23.07 13.65 4.91
CA ILE A 780 24.36 13.19 5.48
C ILE A 780 24.13 12.44 6.80
N VAL A 781 25.05 11.54 7.14
CA VAL A 781 25.19 10.99 8.49
C VAL A 781 26.51 11.46 9.08
N CYS A 782 26.46 11.92 10.33
CA CYS A 782 27.59 12.41 11.09
C CYS A 782 27.89 11.48 12.27
N HIS A 783 29.16 11.08 12.44
CA HIS A 783 29.61 10.27 13.57
C HIS A 783 30.39 11.13 14.58
N LYS A 784 29.77 11.37 15.76
CA LYS A 784 30.33 12.16 16.86
C LYS A 784 30.91 11.25 17.95
N GLY A 785 32.24 11.16 17.99
CA GLY A 785 32.96 10.28 18.91
C GLY A 785 34.37 9.95 18.43
N SER A 786 34.99 8.99 19.12
CA SER A 786 36.30 8.41 18.83
C SER A 786 36.26 7.50 17.59
N HIS A 787 37.29 6.67 17.39
CA HIS A 787 37.24 5.57 16.42
C HIS A 787 36.33 4.43 16.90
N ASN A 788 36.42 4.05 18.19
CA ASN A 788 35.77 2.85 18.73
C ASN A 788 34.43 3.10 19.43
N SER A 789 34.01 4.37 19.56
CA SER A 789 32.81 4.76 20.30
C SER A 789 32.31 6.14 19.91
N GLY A 790 31.00 6.27 19.70
CA GLY A 790 30.37 7.55 19.40
C GLY A 790 28.87 7.44 19.15
N HIS A 791 28.26 8.57 18.81
CA HIS A 791 26.86 8.69 18.48
C HIS A 791 26.68 9.13 17.03
N TYR A 792 25.73 8.52 16.32
CA TYR A 792 25.39 8.91 14.96
C TYR A 792 24.18 9.86 14.96
N GLU A 793 24.26 10.90 14.13
CA GLU A 793 23.15 11.80 13.83
C GLU A 793 22.93 11.89 12.32
N SER A 794 21.68 11.94 11.89
CA SER A 794 21.31 12.12 10.49
C SER A 794 20.86 13.55 10.23
N PHE A 795 21.16 14.07 9.04
CA PHE A 795 20.58 15.28 8.52
C PHE A 795 19.94 14.94 7.17
N ARG A 796 18.65 15.27 6.98
CA ARG A 796 17.95 15.06 5.70
C ARG A 796 17.16 16.28 5.26
N ARG A 797 17.10 16.55 3.95
CA ARG A 797 16.15 17.52 3.40
C ARG A 797 14.73 17.00 3.44
N ASN A 798 13.76 17.91 3.45
CA ASN A 798 12.38 17.61 3.09
C ASN A 798 12.22 17.52 1.56
N HIS A 799 12.94 16.59 0.91
CA HIS A 799 12.92 16.40 -0.55
C HIS A 799 11.90 15.33 -0.97
N LEU A 800 10.62 15.63 -0.75
CA LEU A 800 9.54 14.86 -1.35
C LEU A 800 9.37 15.35 -2.79
N TYR A 801 9.54 14.45 -3.78
CA TYR A 801 9.06 14.72 -5.13
C TYR A 801 7.56 15.01 -5.10
N PRO A 802 7.05 15.96 -5.91
CA PRO A 802 5.62 16.09 -6.10
C PRO A 802 5.03 14.76 -6.60
N PRO A 803 3.75 14.46 -6.30
CA PRO A 803 3.09 13.29 -6.89
C PRO A 803 3.18 13.39 -8.42
N PHE A 804 3.57 12.28 -9.06
CA PHE A 804 4.10 12.27 -10.43
C PHE A 804 3.31 13.15 -11.41
N SER A 805 3.96 14.18 -11.94
CA SER A 805 3.68 14.60 -13.31
C SER A 805 4.03 13.43 -14.22
N THR A 806 3.03 12.77 -14.79
CA THR A 806 3.19 11.67 -15.75
C THR A 806 3.41 12.26 -17.14
N PRO A 807 4.65 12.38 -17.65
CA PRO A 807 4.92 13.16 -18.87
C PRO A 807 4.37 12.50 -20.14
N SER A 808 4.00 11.23 -20.02
CA SER A 808 3.70 10.31 -21.13
C SER A 808 2.50 9.41 -20.83
N ALA A 809 1.56 9.84 -19.97
CA ALA A 809 0.39 9.04 -19.56
C ALA A 809 -0.41 8.42 -20.73
N PHE A 810 -0.44 9.11 -21.87
CA PHE A 810 -1.09 8.65 -23.11
C PHE A 810 -0.14 7.99 -24.12
N SER A 811 1.19 8.00 -23.92
CA SER A 811 2.14 7.42 -24.88
C SER A 811 2.03 5.90 -24.94
N SER A 812 2.04 5.23 -23.78
CA SER A 812 1.80 3.78 -23.68
C SER A 812 0.41 3.38 -24.18
N TYR A 813 -0.58 4.27 -24.03
CA TYR A 813 -1.96 4.07 -24.49
C TYR A 813 -2.15 4.39 -25.99
N ALA A 814 -1.21 5.09 -26.62
CA ALA A 814 -1.18 5.33 -28.06
C ALA A 814 -0.41 4.21 -28.78
N GLN A 815 0.67 3.69 -28.19
CA GLN A 815 1.44 2.57 -28.76
C GLN A 815 0.65 1.26 -28.79
N SER A 816 -0.27 1.02 -27.85
CA SER A 816 -1.23 -0.09 -27.90
C SER A 816 -2.34 0.08 -28.94
N ARG A 817 -2.35 1.20 -29.69
CA ARG A 817 -3.38 1.56 -30.68
C ARG A 817 -2.85 1.60 -32.12
N ALA A 818 -1.73 0.94 -32.39
CA ALA A 818 -1.33 0.61 -33.76
C ALA A 818 -2.48 -0.17 -34.44
N PRO A 819 -3.01 0.30 -35.59
CA PRO A 819 -4.13 -0.37 -36.24
C PRO A 819 -3.69 -1.73 -36.78
N SER A 820 -4.56 -2.74 -36.66
CA SER A 820 -4.34 -4.03 -37.31
C SER A 820 -4.45 -3.84 -38.84
N GLU A 821 -3.37 -4.16 -39.57
CA GLU A 821 -3.35 -4.15 -41.04
C GLU A 821 -4.07 -5.39 -41.63
N ASN A 822 -5.30 -5.65 -41.18
CA ASN A 822 -6.19 -6.66 -41.72
C ASN A 822 -7.64 -6.13 -41.75
N PRO A 823 -8.09 -5.54 -42.88
CA PRO A 823 -9.45 -5.05 -43.01
C PRO A 823 -10.45 -6.22 -43.12
N SER A 824 -11.30 -6.38 -42.13
CA SER A 824 -12.32 -7.43 -42.13
C SER A 824 -13.43 -7.15 -43.15
N GLN A 825 -13.62 -8.07 -44.10
CA GLN A 825 -14.74 -8.03 -45.04
C GLN A 825 -16.04 -8.49 -44.38
N LEU A 826 -16.79 -7.57 -43.74
CA LEU A 826 -18.21 -7.72 -43.41
C LEU A 826 -18.83 -6.34 -43.11
N PRO A 827 -19.96 -5.93 -43.72
CA PRO A 827 -20.52 -4.60 -43.52
C PRO A 827 -21.28 -4.48 -42.19
N SER A 828 -20.98 -3.43 -41.41
CA SER A 828 -21.71 -3.12 -40.19
C SER A 828 -23.16 -2.69 -40.47
N PRO A 829 -24.16 -3.10 -39.66
CA PRO A 829 -25.56 -2.76 -39.90
C PRO A 829 -25.84 -1.28 -39.64
N ARG A 830 -26.62 -0.66 -40.53
CA ARG A 830 -27.13 0.71 -40.36
C ARG A 830 -28.41 0.70 -39.52
N LEU A 831 -28.41 1.41 -38.39
CA LEU A 831 -29.64 1.71 -37.65
C LEU A 831 -30.44 2.79 -38.39
N GLY A 832 -31.67 2.46 -38.80
CA GLY A 832 -32.60 3.41 -39.40
C GLY A 832 -33.42 4.12 -38.32
N ALA A 833 -33.49 5.45 -38.37
CA ALA A 833 -34.39 6.21 -37.51
C ALA A 833 -35.86 5.99 -37.93
N ARG A 834 -36.76 5.84 -36.95
CA ARG A 834 -38.20 5.96 -37.14
C ARG A 834 -38.77 6.95 -36.13
N SER A 835 -39.36 8.02 -36.65
CA SER A 835 -40.26 8.90 -35.93
C SER A 835 -41.66 8.28 -35.84
N SER A 836 -42.38 8.57 -34.76
CA SER A 836 -43.82 8.36 -34.67
C SER A 836 -44.42 9.25 -33.57
N ASP A 837 -44.83 10.45 -33.96
CA ASP A 837 -45.62 11.33 -33.12
C ASP A 837 -47.03 10.74 -32.93
N VAL A 838 -47.44 10.45 -31.70
CA VAL A 838 -48.85 10.24 -31.33
C VAL A 838 -49.10 10.85 -29.95
N GLU A 839 -49.98 11.84 -29.90
CA GLU A 839 -50.48 12.47 -28.68
C GLU A 839 -51.71 11.72 -28.14
N PRO A 840 -51.81 11.42 -26.83
CA PRO A 840 -52.98 10.74 -26.27
C PRO A 840 -54.15 11.72 -26.00
N PRO A 841 -55.39 11.41 -26.41
CA PRO A 841 -56.54 12.27 -26.18
C PRO A 841 -57.03 12.23 -24.72
N ALA A 842 -57.66 13.32 -24.28
CA ALA A 842 -58.34 13.42 -22.99
C ALA A 842 -59.83 12.97 -23.07
N LEU A 843 -60.56 13.13 -21.95
CA LEU A 843 -61.97 12.79 -21.68
C LEU A 843 -62.25 11.33 -21.28
N SER A 844 -63.29 11.01 -20.50
CA SER A 844 -63.93 11.74 -19.38
C SER A 844 -64.89 10.81 -18.61
N ILE A 845 -65.12 11.14 -17.33
CA ILE A 845 -66.11 10.57 -16.39
C ILE A 845 -67.44 10.09 -17.02
N SER A 846 -67.93 8.92 -16.60
CA SER A 846 -69.37 8.66 -16.36
C SER A 846 -69.58 7.50 -15.38
N THR A 847 -70.67 7.55 -14.62
CA THR A 847 -71.00 6.68 -13.47
C THR A 847 -72.18 5.74 -13.74
N SER A 848 -72.24 4.61 -13.03
CA SER A 848 -73.51 3.92 -12.77
C SER A 848 -73.52 3.21 -11.40
N THR A 849 -74.56 3.52 -10.63
CA THR A 849 -75.08 2.87 -9.41
C THR A 849 -75.28 1.34 -9.57
N SER A 850 -75.47 0.51 -8.53
CA SER A 850 -76.27 0.75 -7.31
C SER A 850 -76.01 -0.17 -6.10
N SER A 851 -76.15 0.42 -4.91
CA SER A 851 -76.55 -0.13 -3.59
C SER A 851 -76.84 -1.64 -3.38
N GLN A 852 -76.32 -2.18 -2.27
CA GLN A 852 -77.16 -2.80 -1.21
C GLN A 852 -76.44 -2.92 0.15
N SER A 853 -77.22 -2.83 1.24
CA SER A 853 -76.85 -3.08 2.65
C SER A 853 -78.04 -3.80 3.32
N PRO A 854 -77.89 -4.49 4.47
CA PRO A 854 -78.18 -3.79 5.73
C PRO A 854 -77.53 -4.31 7.06
N SER A 855 -77.55 -3.43 8.06
CA SER A 855 -77.78 -3.65 9.52
C SER A 855 -76.99 -4.68 10.35
N SER A 856 -76.39 -4.17 11.44
CA SER A 856 -76.05 -4.89 12.69
C SER A 856 -77.28 -5.21 13.56
N PRO A 857 -77.13 -6.02 14.63
CA PRO A 857 -77.63 -5.60 15.94
C PRO A 857 -76.62 -5.80 17.11
N SER A 858 -77.08 -5.55 18.35
CA SER A 858 -76.27 -5.23 19.54
C SER A 858 -76.09 -6.34 20.60
N SER A 859 -75.19 -6.10 21.56
CA SER A 859 -74.89 -6.92 22.75
C SER A 859 -76.08 -7.18 23.69
N PRO A 860 -75.95 -8.17 24.59
CA PRO A 860 -76.04 -7.85 26.03
C PRO A 860 -75.06 -8.63 26.93
N ALA A 861 -75.03 -8.23 28.21
CA ALA A 861 -74.47 -8.94 29.37
C ALA A 861 -75.60 -9.05 30.44
N PRO A 862 -75.42 -9.53 31.70
CA PRO A 862 -74.26 -10.14 32.36
C PRO A 862 -74.61 -11.45 33.15
N SER A 863 -73.64 -12.05 33.87
CA SER A 863 -73.85 -12.69 35.19
C SER A 863 -72.53 -13.19 35.85
N ARG A 864 -72.60 -13.58 37.13
CA ARG A 864 -71.53 -14.03 38.07
C ARG A 864 -72.18 -15.08 39.01
N PRO A 865 -71.47 -15.95 39.78
CA PRO A 865 -70.82 -15.50 41.04
C PRO A 865 -69.64 -16.34 41.62
N SER A 866 -68.96 -15.81 42.65
CA SER A 866 -68.42 -16.44 43.90
C SER A 866 -67.69 -17.81 43.92
N SER A 867 -66.72 -18.13 44.81
CA SER A 867 -65.86 -17.43 45.81
C SER A 867 -64.82 -18.47 46.38
N ILE A 868 -63.75 -18.19 47.16
CA ILE A 868 -63.69 -17.78 48.58
C ILE A 868 -62.25 -17.35 49.01
N LYS A 869 -62.14 -16.15 49.61
CA LYS A 869 -61.33 -15.65 50.78
C LYS A 869 -59.85 -16.13 51.03
N LYS A 870 -58.86 -15.21 51.08
CA LYS A 870 -58.20 -14.53 52.27
C LYS A 870 -56.99 -15.30 52.87
N SER A 871 -55.99 -14.73 53.59
CA SER A 871 -55.75 -13.40 54.22
C SER A 871 -54.24 -13.07 54.42
N SER A 872 -53.91 -11.82 54.77
CA SER A 872 -52.66 -11.33 55.43
C SER A 872 -53.02 -10.62 56.76
N PRO A 873 -52.10 -10.34 57.73
CA PRO A 873 -51.37 -9.03 57.71
C PRO A 873 -50.05 -8.86 58.56
N SER A 874 -49.14 -7.98 58.07
CA SER A 874 -48.40 -6.88 58.78
C SER A 874 -47.38 -7.06 59.95
N GLN A 875 -46.50 -6.04 60.08
CA GLN A 875 -45.62 -5.62 61.22
C GLN A 875 -44.27 -6.37 61.39
N LEU A 876 -43.12 -5.77 61.81
CA LEU A 876 -42.76 -4.42 62.32
C LEU A 876 -41.26 -4.06 61.98
N ASN A 877 -40.77 -2.87 62.39
CA ASN A 877 -39.38 -2.30 62.21
C ASN A 877 -38.83 -1.85 63.59
N PRO A 878 -37.54 -1.44 63.82
CA PRO A 878 -36.27 -1.51 63.04
C PRO A 878 -35.17 -2.24 63.92
N PRO A 879 -33.96 -1.74 64.36
CA PRO A 879 -32.89 -0.85 63.80
C PRO A 879 -31.39 -1.27 64.00
N ALA A 880 -30.47 -0.59 63.28
CA ALA A 880 -29.09 -0.17 63.64
C ALA A 880 -27.86 -1.14 63.80
N SER A 881 -26.67 -0.56 63.58
CA SER A 881 -25.27 -1.11 63.50
C SER A 881 -24.59 -1.35 64.89
N PRO A 882 -23.33 -1.90 65.06
CA PRO A 882 -22.10 -1.80 64.21
C PRO A 882 -21.23 -3.10 64.09
N ALA A 883 -19.91 -2.97 63.78
CA ALA A 883 -18.93 -4.04 63.42
C ALA A 883 -17.78 -4.18 64.49
N PRO A 884 -16.56 -4.78 64.27
CA PRO A 884 -16.04 -5.76 63.28
C PRO A 884 -15.09 -6.91 63.82
N ARG A 885 -14.74 -7.92 62.98
CA ARG A 885 -13.59 -8.91 63.10
C ARG A 885 -13.66 -9.92 64.29
N PRO A 886 -12.78 -10.97 64.46
CA PRO A 886 -11.45 -11.36 63.88
C PRO A 886 -11.45 -12.61 62.94
N SER A 887 -10.46 -12.93 62.06
CA SER A 887 -9.12 -13.60 62.18
C SER A 887 -9.08 -14.93 62.97
N THR A 888 -8.46 -16.04 62.52
CA THR A 888 -7.00 -16.33 62.26
C THR A 888 -6.79 -17.62 61.43
N SER A 889 -5.59 -18.22 61.20
CA SER A 889 -4.30 -17.74 60.63
C SER A 889 -3.23 -18.87 60.60
N SER A 890 -2.35 -18.94 59.58
CA SER A 890 -0.96 -19.52 59.59
C SER A 890 -0.51 -19.79 58.13
N SER A 891 0.76 -19.74 57.69
CA SER A 891 2.07 -19.25 58.19
C SER A 891 3.02 -19.19 56.95
N SER A 892 4.24 -18.63 56.88
CA SER A 892 5.21 -18.21 57.91
C SER A 892 5.97 -16.89 57.60
N ARG A 893 7.22 -16.97 57.10
CA ARG A 893 8.36 -16.10 57.48
C ARG A 893 9.50 -16.22 56.44
N MET A 894 10.51 -15.33 56.32
CA MET A 894 10.88 -14.14 57.12
C MET A 894 11.67 -13.09 56.29
N SER A 895 12.08 -11.99 56.93
CA SER A 895 13.00 -10.93 56.46
C SER A 895 14.43 -11.11 57.03
N PHE A 896 15.46 -10.28 56.75
CA PHE A 896 15.73 -8.97 57.41
C PHE A 896 16.95 -8.22 56.83
N GLN A 897 17.08 -6.94 57.19
CA GLN A 897 18.28 -6.09 57.01
C GLN A 897 19.29 -6.23 58.16
N SER A 898 20.56 -5.83 57.97
CA SER A 898 21.42 -5.41 59.09
C SER A 898 22.55 -4.41 58.72
N SER A 899 23.02 -3.72 59.76
CA SER A 899 23.75 -2.45 59.85
C SER A 899 25.31 -2.48 59.80
N ARG A 900 25.93 -1.28 59.96
CA ARG A 900 27.24 -0.94 60.62
C ARG A 900 28.50 -0.51 59.81
N THR A 901 28.56 0.80 59.50
CA THR A 901 29.52 1.84 60.02
C THR A 901 31.07 1.75 59.92
N LYS A 902 31.67 2.95 59.72
CA LYS A 902 33.07 3.44 59.98
C LYS A 902 34.15 3.16 58.89
N SER A 903 35.11 4.07 58.61
CA SER A 903 35.32 5.48 59.03
C SER A 903 36.47 6.20 58.27
N LYS A 904 36.53 7.55 58.41
CA LYS A 904 37.63 8.51 58.07
C LYS A 904 37.73 8.91 56.57
N GLN A 905 38.19 10.11 56.19
CA GLN A 905 38.77 11.22 56.97
C GLN A 905 38.42 12.62 56.38
N ASN A 906 38.42 13.67 57.21
CA ASN A 906 38.31 15.08 56.78
C ASN A 906 39.70 15.67 56.48
N LEU A 907 39.78 16.69 55.61
CA LEU A 907 40.09 18.09 55.97
C LEU A 907 40.34 18.97 54.72
N SER A 908 40.02 20.27 54.84
CA SER A 908 40.43 21.34 53.93
C SER A 908 41.34 22.34 54.66
N PRO A 909 42.17 23.10 53.92
CA PRO A 909 42.40 24.49 54.31
C PRO A 909 42.52 25.49 53.13
N THR A 910 42.22 26.75 53.45
CA THR A 910 42.77 28.08 53.03
C THR A 910 43.85 28.18 51.91
N SER A 911 44.06 29.30 51.19
CA SER A 911 43.80 30.75 51.44
C SER A 911 43.81 31.61 50.16
N ASP A 912 43.28 32.84 50.22
CA ASP A 912 43.52 33.93 49.23
C ASP A 912 44.97 34.48 49.27
N PRO A 913 45.37 35.44 48.39
CA PRO A 913 45.17 36.85 48.77
C PRO A 913 44.86 37.89 47.63
N GLN A 914 44.25 39.01 48.05
CA GLN A 914 44.43 40.41 47.59
C GLN A 914 43.82 40.91 46.24
N SER A 915 42.57 41.40 46.34
CA SER A 915 42.14 42.83 46.35
C SER A 915 43.21 43.95 46.27
N PRO A 916 42.90 45.25 45.95
CA PRO A 916 41.57 45.92 45.94
C PRO A 916 41.26 46.78 44.66
N GLY A 917 40.10 47.43 44.50
CA GLY A 917 38.85 47.43 45.30
C GLY A 917 37.97 48.69 45.05
N THR A 918 37.07 48.99 46.00
CA THR A 918 36.18 50.19 46.11
C THR A 918 35.02 50.33 45.09
N PRO A 919 33.88 50.98 45.44
CA PRO A 919 32.57 50.34 45.24
C PRO A 919 31.41 51.23 44.72
N ASP A 920 30.20 50.67 44.83
CA ASP A 920 28.87 51.33 44.91
C ASP A 920 28.23 51.97 43.66
N GLY A 921 26.89 52.12 43.76
CA GLY A 921 26.07 52.87 42.81
C GLY A 921 25.35 52.02 41.76
N GLY A 922 24.04 51.83 41.91
CA GLY A 922 23.19 51.15 40.91
C GLY A 922 22.26 52.09 40.13
N ARG A 923 21.44 51.48 39.25
CA ARG A 923 20.15 51.97 38.70
C ARG A 923 20.17 52.80 37.39
N TRP A 924 19.59 52.17 36.35
CA TRP A 924 18.78 52.74 35.24
C TRP A 924 19.40 53.62 34.11
N SER A 925 19.31 53.06 32.88
CA SER A 925 18.64 53.65 31.69
C SER A 925 19.33 54.70 30.79
N LYS A 926 19.17 54.47 29.45
CA LYS A 926 19.40 55.41 28.30
C LYS A 926 20.86 55.84 28.04
N SER A 927 21.23 56.42 26.88
CA SER A 927 20.90 56.11 25.46
C SER A 927 21.77 56.94 24.48
N SER A 928 22.32 56.33 23.40
CA SER A 928 23.01 57.01 22.26
C SER A 928 24.31 57.78 22.61
N SER A 929 25.21 58.22 21.70
CA SER A 929 25.19 58.34 20.22
C SER A 929 26.61 58.20 19.59
N ARG A 930 26.73 58.32 18.25
CA ARG A 930 27.98 58.32 17.44
C ARG A 930 28.66 59.72 17.39
N PRO A 931 29.86 59.85 16.80
CA PRO A 931 29.97 60.63 15.53
C PRO A 931 30.95 60.01 14.48
N SER A 932 30.69 60.13 13.15
CA SER A 932 31.34 60.98 12.10
C SER A 932 32.66 60.39 11.50
N PHE A 933 33.18 60.70 10.30
CA PHE A 933 32.92 61.67 9.19
C PHE A 933 32.81 60.90 7.83
N MET A 934 32.28 61.36 6.67
CA MET A 934 32.26 62.64 5.90
C MET A 934 33.53 62.92 5.05
N SER A 935 33.49 63.51 3.85
CA SER A 935 32.42 64.12 2.99
C SER A 935 32.88 64.15 1.48
N ASP A 936 32.30 64.79 0.43
CA ASP A 936 31.07 65.62 0.24
C ASP A 936 30.62 65.78 -1.26
N ARG A 937 29.43 66.39 -1.48
CA ARG A 937 28.97 67.35 -2.54
C ARG A 937 29.20 67.21 -4.06
N THR A 938 28.11 67.34 -4.84
CA THR A 938 27.63 68.63 -5.45
C THR A 938 26.18 68.51 -5.97
N ALA A 939 25.54 69.62 -6.40
CA ALA A 939 24.09 69.78 -6.72
C ALA A 939 23.91 70.85 -7.85
N PRO A 940 22.71 71.35 -8.29
CA PRO A 940 21.30 71.12 -7.91
C PRO A 940 20.47 70.44 -9.03
N GLY A 941 19.13 70.33 -9.05
CA GLY A 941 18.07 70.66 -8.06
C GLY A 941 17.06 71.76 -8.50
N SER A 942 15.74 71.48 -8.44
CA SER A 942 14.63 72.47 -8.52
C SER A 942 13.38 71.97 -7.76
N SER A 943 12.34 72.81 -7.61
CA SER A 943 11.41 72.87 -6.46
C SER A 943 10.04 72.17 -6.58
N ALA A 944 9.42 71.94 -5.42
CA ALA A 944 8.00 71.61 -5.16
C ALA A 944 7.52 70.17 -5.54
N GLU A 945 6.57 69.52 -4.84
CA GLU A 945 5.87 69.86 -3.59
C GLU A 945 5.52 68.60 -2.75
N THR A 946 4.98 68.74 -1.54
CA THR A 946 4.90 67.65 -0.55
C THR A 946 3.52 67.00 -0.35
N SER A 947 3.47 65.67 -0.39
CA SER A 947 2.65 64.86 0.54
C SER A 947 3.24 63.45 0.72
N LYS A 948 2.91 62.75 1.81
CA LYS A 948 3.62 61.53 2.25
C LYS A 948 2.85 60.23 1.93
N GLY A 949 3.37 59.43 1.01
CA GLY A 949 3.02 58.00 0.88
C GLY A 949 3.90 57.12 1.78
N SER A 950 3.32 56.14 2.47
CA SER A 950 4.07 55.20 3.33
C SER A 950 4.44 53.92 2.56
N SER A 951 5.73 53.69 2.34
CA SER A 951 6.24 52.50 1.61
C SER A 951 6.58 51.34 2.56
N SER A 952 5.87 50.22 2.44
CA SER A 952 6.16 48.99 3.20
C SER A 952 7.35 48.21 2.61
N ARG A 953 8.18 47.60 3.48
CA ARG A 953 9.33 46.78 3.06
C ARG A 953 8.95 45.30 2.97
N LEU A 954 8.86 44.77 1.75
CA LEU A 954 8.61 43.35 1.47
C LEU A 954 9.77 42.46 1.98
N ARG A 955 9.42 41.35 2.65
CA ARG A 955 10.35 40.24 2.96
C ARG A 955 10.23 39.15 1.89
N ARG A 956 11.36 38.68 1.37
CA ARG A 956 11.43 37.61 0.35
C ARG A 956 11.05 36.24 0.98
N ARG A 957 10.01 35.57 0.47
CA ARG A 957 9.66 34.18 0.85
C ARG A 957 10.81 33.21 0.56
N ARG A 958 10.96 32.16 1.37
CA ARG A 958 11.87 31.01 1.10
C ARG A 958 11.10 29.89 0.41
N LYS A 959 11.70 29.24 -0.60
CA LYS A 959 11.16 28.04 -1.24
C LYS A 959 11.08 26.87 -0.23
N ALA A 960 10.09 26.00 -0.37
CA ALA A 960 9.83 24.93 0.60
C ALA A 960 10.87 23.79 0.59
N ASN A 961 11.58 23.58 -0.52
CA ASN A 961 12.40 22.38 -0.78
C ASN A 961 13.81 22.41 -0.15
N ASP A 962 14.19 23.48 0.54
CA ASP A 962 15.50 23.63 1.21
C ASP A 962 15.41 23.63 2.75
N ARG A 963 14.31 23.08 3.31
CA ARG A 963 14.19 22.80 4.75
C ARG A 963 14.98 21.53 5.11
N TRP A 964 15.82 21.61 6.13
CA TRP A 964 16.65 20.50 6.64
C TRP A 964 16.22 20.08 8.05
N TRP A 965 16.19 18.78 8.29
CA TRP A 965 15.96 18.18 9.61
C TRP A 965 17.24 17.57 10.14
N ARG A 966 17.69 17.99 11.33
CA ARG A 966 18.70 17.29 12.14
C ARG A 966 17.98 16.31 13.05
N ILE A 967 18.44 15.07 13.04
CA ILE A 967 17.76 13.91 13.63
C ILE A 967 18.76 13.15 14.48
N SER A 968 18.43 12.99 15.76
CA SER A 968 19.23 12.29 16.76
C SER A 968 18.29 11.30 17.45
N ASP A 969 18.12 10.13 16.82
CA ASP A 969 17.07 9.14 17.11
C ASP A 969 15.65 9.75 17.12
N GLU A 970 15.09 9.95 18.31
CA GLU A 970 13.76 10.50 18.57
C GLU A 970 13.75 12.04 18.67
N LYS A 971 14.91 12.69 18.59
CA LYS A 971 15.09 14.15 18.71
C LYS A 971 15.25 14.77 17.32
N VAL A 972 14.13 15.19 16.76
CA VAL A 972 14.04 15.93 15.48
C VAL A 972 14.08 17.43 15.73
N LYS A 973 14.86 18.18 14.94
CA LYS A 973 14.91 19.66 14.94
C LYS A 973 15.12 20.19 13.51
N GLU A 974 14.49 21.32 13.17
CA GLU A 974 14.80 22.05 11.92
C GLU A 974 16.18 22.71 12.02
N CYS A 975 16.90 22.79 10.90
CA CYS A 975 18.20 23.44 10.77
C CYS A 975 18.36 24.05 9.36
N LYS A 976 19.45 24.80 9.14
CA LYS A 976 19.77 25.46 7.86
C LYS A 976 20.81 24.64 7.09
N THR A 977 20.87 24.79 5.77
CA THR A 977 21.95 24.22 4.94
C THR A 977 23.36 24.61 5.44
N SER A 978 23.54 25.83 5.96
CA SER A 978 24.80 26.28 6.59
C SER A 978 25.25 25.40 7.75
N ASP A 979 24.28 24.87 8.51
CA ASP A 979 24.53 24.09 9.71
C ASP A 979 24.93 22.65 9.31
N VAL A 980 24.44 22.18 8.16
CA VAL A 980 24.79 20.88 7.56
C VAL A 980 26.16 20.92 6.91
N LEU A 981 26.43 21.90 6.03
CA LEU A 981 27.74 22.12 5.39
C LEU A 981 28.86 22.46 6.40
N GLY A 982 28.47 22.83 7.64
CA GLY A 982 29.38 23.03 8.76
C GLY A 982 29.88 21.75 9.44
N MET A 983 29.26 20.59 9.23
CA MET A 983 29.62 19.31 9.87
C MET A 983 30.90 18.66 9.31
N GLN A 984 31.89 19.45 8.88
CA GLN A 984 33.05 19.02 8.09
C GLN A 984 33.99 18.02 8.81
N LYS A 985 33.97 18.01 10.14
CA LYS A 985 34.77 17.10 10.98
C LYS A 985 34.00 15.82 11.33
N GLU A 986 32.68 15.92 11.45
CA GLU A 986 31.78 14.87 11.90
C GLU A 986 31.15 14.07 10.75
N VAL A 987 31.06 14.63 9.55
CA VAL A 987 30.51 13.98 8.34
C VAL A 987 31.24 12.68 8.04
N TYR A 988 30.45 11.64 7.81
CA TYR A 988 30.90 10.24 7.72
C TYR A 988 30.22 9.50 6.56
N LEU A 989 28.90 9.63 6.38
CA LEU A 989 28.20 9.28 5.12
C LEU A 989 27.57 10.51 4.48
N MET A 990 27.45 10.49 3.15
CA MET A 990 26.82 11.53 2.35
C MET A 990 25.98 10.91 1.24
N PHE A 991 24.84 11.53 0.94
CA PHE A 991 23.91 11.07 -0.09
C PHE A 991 23.59 12.20 -1.07
N TYR A 992 24.05 12.01 -2.30
CA TYR A 992 23.94 12.94 -3.42
C TYR A 992 23.02 12.34 -4.48
N GLU A 993 21.92 13.01 -4.83
CA GLU A 993 20.99 12.56 -5.87
C GLU A 993 21.23 13.35 -7.17
N MET A 994 21.23 12.68 -8.32
CA MET A 994 21.52 13.28 -9.62
C MET A 994 20.42 14.27 -9.99
N GLU A 995 20.81 15.50 -10.34
CA GLU A 995 19.85 16.48 -10.82
C GLU A 995 19.43 16.09 -12.25
N LYS A 996 18.13 15.90 -12.43
CA LYS A 996 17.53 15.68 -13.75
C LYS A 996 17.73 16.94 -14.60
N PRO A 997 17.99 16.81 -15.91
CA PRO A 997 18.10 17.97 -16.78
C PRO A 997 16.78 18.75 -16.74
N ASP A 998 16.85 20.03 -16.36
CA ASP A 998 15.67 20.89 -16.30
C ASP A 998 15.05 21.01 -17.70
N SER A 999 13.79 20.60 -17.87
CA SER A 999 12.99 20.82 -19.08
C SER A 999 12.57 22.30 -19.28
N SER A 1000 13.41 23.22 -18.80
CA SER A 1000 13.20 24.67 -18.76
C SER A 1000 14.53 25.43 -18.86
N SER A 1001 15.44 24.94 -19.70
CA SER A 1001 16.48 25.75 -20.35
C SER A 1001 16.28 25.64 -21.87
N PRO A 1002 16.43 26.74 -22.63
CA PRO A 1002 16.11 26.81 -24.07
C PRO A 1002 17.17 26.15 -24.96
#